data_AF-A0A8H6S7Y8-F1
#
_entry.id   AF-A0A8H6S7Y8-F1
#
_cell.length_a   1.000
_cell.length_b   1.000
_cell.length_c   1.000
_cell.angle_alpha   90.00
_cell.angle_beta   90.00
_cell.angle_gamma   90.00
#
_symmetry.space_group_name_H-M   'P 1'
#
loop_
_entity.id
_entity.type
_entity.pdbx_description
1 polymer ?
#
loop_
_entity_poly.entity_id
_entity_poly.type
_entity_poly.pdbx_seq_one_letter_code
_entity_poly.pdbx_strand_id
1 'polypeptide(L)'
;MSLVQLNNDVLLLICLELPLDSVHSLRQVSRVFDAITRVRSLWLTFLRRILNKNGLTPSYLGHHEDLDTPVLERLVQRLGNFADKWGSDPTPISPATLIKYNTSLSVTWLKLVAGNWLFVASSDEEKSKISCYDLSVATLNEAAHAYLPGRVRTGQVEIKTGSIVLALGLESECAAVHILTLCKVSGRRVFCELARFQGSTHVLMLSGSLVGCAIRNGSNVPHLCDWTSHVTYEIAAPPDGLDIPSRRTVPHKMLLWQTKLVIIRSSEIELYDVTVGTDTTTVSFDTTISTPSIWEAERCFPPGRSSDALHILALSSRGLELIMLTAYSGQVEYHQDPLLEAGPRILEPDESASWDDFPMFFGLHIGGSGQRVLWISAAEATIFSENPHLRLCQGALPPTFSGDTAMQQLSTTFADMEDPAIWGVASIDFDDALGIVVIGNCFGELTVYDFASERPIHHPPLFVDMTERAEPLPTVLPLEHLPLNKLPAPHYRMSDIELASSRASRWGQDNINAFGNWKKPMCTIRHGFSSQHFWEGVPCDFGWVLDHVYGFPGEVLLQSIIYQWDAEGEEIIFRIGDRYLLVTTEKEEHYLSWSLDPGRFTYQPNHPQSCVPQLPTCETARAVQTLYARFLSDERNGRGRPARDRWVELVARGGKPPD
;
A
#
# COMPACT_ATOMS: atom_id res chain seq x y z
N MET A 1 -55.89 -22.32 12.30
CA MET A 1 -55.68 -21.64 11.00
C MET A 1 -54.21 -21.80 10.66
N SER A 2 -53.88 -22.33 9.49
CA SER A 2 -52.48 -22.55 9.13
C SER A 2 -51.86 -21.22 8.67
N LEU A 3 -50.63 -20.91 9.08
CA LEU A 3 -49.93 -19.67 8.67
C LEU A 3 -49.89 -19.53 7.14
N VAL A 4 -49.74 -20.63 6.41
CA VAL A 4 -49.74 -20.63 4.93
C VAL A 4 -51.10 -20.27 4.30
N GLN A 5 -52.16 -20.11 5.09
CA GLN A 5 -53.48 -19.64 4.62
C GLN A 5 -53.62 -18.11 4.69
N LEU A 6 -52.64 -17.41 5.27
CA LEU A 6 -52.62 -15.94 5.28
C LEU A 6 -52.29 -15.38 3.89
N ASN A 7 -52.70 -14.14 3.65
CA ASN A 7 -52.33 -13.41 2.44
C ASN A 7 -50.79 -13.25 2.37
N ASN A 8 -50.20 -13.39 1.17
CA ASN A 8 -48.78 -13.20 0.93
C ASN A 8 -48.23 -11.87 1.46
N ASP A 9 -49.02 -10.80 1.44
CA ASP A 9 -48.62 -9.50 1.99
C ASP A 9 -48.43 -9.56 3.51
N VAL A 10 -49.34 -10.26 4.20
CA VAL A 10 -49.23 -10.49 5.66
C VAL A 10 -48.02 -11.37 5.96
N LEU A 11 -47.79 -12.40 5.16
CA LEU A 11 -46.62 -13.27 5.30
C LEU A 11 -45.31 -12.53 5.05
N LEU A 12 -45.27 -11.60 4.09
CA LEU A 12 -44.13 -10.74 3.81
C LEU A 12 -43.84 -9.80 4.99
N LEU A 13 -44.89 -9.19 5.56
CA LEU A 13 -44.77 -8.36 6.77
C LEU A 13 -44.25 -9.18 7.96
N ILE A 14 -44.73 -10.41 8.14
CA ILE A 14 -44.19 -11.31 9.17
C ILE A 14 -42.70 -11.57 8.90
N CYS A 15 -42.32 -11.89 7.66
CA CYS A 15 -40.91 -12.13 7.31
C CYS A 15 -40.03 -10.91 7.59
N LEU A 16 -40.52 -9.69 7.35
CA LEU A 16 -39.79 -8.46 7.64
C LEU A 16 -39.48 -8.31 9.13
N GLU A 17 -40.32 -8.83 10.03
CA GLU A 17 -40.08 -8.73 11.48
C GLU A 17 -39.15 -9.84 12.01
N LEU A 18 -38.69 -10.75 11.16
CA LEU A 18 -37.81 -11.84 11.56
C LEU A 18 -36.33 -11.50 11.34
N PRO A 19 -35.42 -12.04 12.17
CA PRO A 19 -33.98 -12.06 11.88
C PRO A 19 -33.68 -12.79 10.56
N LEU A 20 -32.57 -12.42 9.90
CA LEU A 20 -32.19 -13.00 8.60
C LEU A 20 -32.09 -14.53 8.64
N ASP A 21 -31.50 -15.09 9.69
CA ASP A 21 -31.39 -16.55 9.86
C ASP A 21 -32.76 -17.25 9.97
N SER A 22 -33.73 -16.57 10.58
CA SER A 22 -35.10 -17.09 10.69
C SER A 22 -35.80 -17.07 9.33
N VAL A 23 -35.58 -16.03 8.53
CA VAL A 23 -36.09 -15.95 7.14
C VAL A 23 -35.53 -17.09 6.29
N HIS A 24 -34.25 -17.43 6.44
CA HIS A 24 -33.68 -18.60 5.74
C HIS A 24 -34.23 -19.93 6.23
N SER A 25 -34.39 -20.07 7.55
CA SER A 25 -34.95 -21.28 8.15
C SER A 25 -36.38 -21.54 7.67
N LEU A 26 -37.19 -20.49 7.45
CA LEU A 26 -38.55 -20.60 6.91
C LEU A 26 -38.61 -21.26 5.54
N ARG A 27 -37.57 -21.15 4.70
CA ARG A 27 -37.52 -21.80 3.38
C ARG A 27 -37.62 -23.31 3.47
N GLN A 28 -37.07 -23.88 4.54
CA GLN A 28 -37.08 -25.32 4.76
C GLN A 28 -38.43 -25.84 5.27
N VAL A 29 -39.37 -24.94 5.61
CA VAL A 29 -40.67 -25.30 6.18
C VAL A 29 -41.71 -25.61 5.11
N SER A 30 -41.82 -24.78 4.06
CA SER A 30 -42.79 -25.00 2.97
C SER A 30 -42.41 -24.29 1.68
N ARG A 31 -42.94 -24.76 0.54
CA ARG A 31 -42.78 -24.10 -0.76
C ARG A 31 -43.34 -22.67 -0.80
N VAL A 32 -44.38 -22.38 -0.02
CA VAL A 32 -44.97 -21.03 0.08
C VAL A 32 -43.97 -20.09 0.74
N PHE A 33 -43.33 -20.51 1.83
CA PHE A 33 -42.29 -19.73 2.49
C PHE A 33 -41.02 -19.61 1.63
N ASP A 34 -40.62 -20.66 0.92
CA ASP A 34 -39.51 -20.57 -0.04
C ASP A 34 -39.78 -19.52 -1.13
N ALA A 35 -41.00 -19.48 -1.69
CA ALA A 35 -41.38 -18.47 -2.66
C ALA A 35 -41.40 -17.04 -2.05
N ILE A 36 -42.03 -16.86 -0.89
CA ILE A 36 -42.21 -15.54 -0.26
C ILE A 36 -40.87 -14.95 0.20
N THR A 37 -40.00 -15.77 0.79
CA THR A 37 -38.68 -15.32 1.25
C THR A 37 -37.69 -15.07 0.10
N ARG A 38 -38.07 -15.33 -1.16
CA ARG A 38 -37.29 -14.98 -2.36
C ARG A 38 -37.80 -13.71 -3.05
N VAL A 39 -38.85 -13.08 -2.52
CA VAL A 39 -39.39 -11.85 -3.09
C VAL A 39 -38.36 -10.72 -2.95
N ARG A 40 -38.06 -10.04 -4.06
CA ARG A 40 -37.08 -8.96 -4.13
C ARG A 40 -37.31 -7.84 -3.11
N SER A 41 -38.56 -7.41 -2.94
CA SER A 41 -38.91 -6.29 -2.05
C SER A 41 -38.57 -6.57 -0.58
N LEU A 42 -38.60 -7.83 -0.16
CA LEU A 42 -38.15 -8.26 1.18
C LEU A 42 -36.67 -7.88 1.38
N TRP A 43 -35.82 -8.30 0.46
CA TRP A 43 -34.38 -8.10 0.53
C TRP A 43 -33.98 -6.62 0.39
N LEU A 44 -34.66 -5.86 -0.48
CA LEU A 44 -34.46 -4.41 -0.56
C LEU A 44 -34.79 -3.73 0.77
N THR A 45 -35.85 -4.18 1.45
CA THR A 45 -36.24 -3.62 2.75
C THR A 45 -35.22 -3.96 3.84
N PHE A 46 -34.71 -5.19 3.88
CA PHE A 46 -33.62 -5.55 4.79
C PHE A 46 -32.34 -4.76 4.51
N LEU A 47 -31.97 -4.60 3.24
CA LEU A 47 -30.81 -3.78 2.88
C LEU A 47 -30.97 -2.35 3.39
N ARG A 48 -32.14 -1.72 3.16
CA ARG A 48 -32.42 -0.37 3.66
C ARG A 48 -32.33 -0.29 5.19
N ARG A 49 -32.80 -1.31 5.92
CA ARG A 49 -32.65 -1.37 7.38
C ARG A 49 -31.19 -1.45 7.81
N ILE A 50 -30.36 -2.23 7.11
CA ILE A 50 -28.92 -2.33 7.38
C ILE A 50 -28.22 -1.01 7.08
N LEU A 51 -28.51 -0.38 5.94
CA LEU A 51 -27.97 0.93 5.56
C LEU A 51 -28.35 2.03 6.57
N ASN A 52 -29.58 2.02 7.07
CA ASN A 52 -30.03 2.94 8.12
C ASN A 52 -29.33 2.74 9.47
N LYS A 53 -28.64 1.61 9.67
CA LYS A 53 -27.80 1.31 10.83
C LYS A 53 -26.31 1.49 10.53
N ASN A 54 -25.96 2.40 9.60
CA ASN A 54 -24.60 2.65 9.15
C ASN A 54 -23.94 1.47 8.42
N GLY A 55 -24.73 0.57 7.85
CA GLY A 55 -24.23 -0.44 6.92
C GLY A 55 -23.65 0.21 5.67
N LEU A 56 -22.63 -0.42 5.08
CA LEU A 56 -21.95 0.07 3.89
C LEU A 56 -22.32 -0.79 2.69
N THR A 57 -22.56 -0.14 1.55
CA THR A 57 -22.66 -0.85 0.28
C THR A 57 -21.35 -0.68 -0.49
N PRO A 58 -20.81 -1.76 -1.07
CA PRO A 58 -19.61 -1.63 -1.89
C PRO A 58 -19.90 -0.72 -3.10
N SER A 59 -19.07 0.30 -3.28
CA SER A 59 -19.25 1.35 -4.30
C SER A 59 -19.29 0.81 -5.73
N TYR A 60 -18.61 -0.32 -5.97
CA TYR A 60 -18.55 -0.98 -7.28
C TYR A 60 -19.82 -1.75 -7.66
N LEU A 61 -20.77 -1.97 -6.76
CA LEU A 61 -22.02 -2.70 -7.08
C LEU A 61 -23.06 -1.83 -7.82
N GLY A 62 -22.83 -0.52 -7.95
CA GLY A 62 -23.79 0.40 -8.54
C GLY A 62 -25.05 0.56 -7.67
N HIS A 63 -26.18 0.89 -8.28
CA HIS A 63 -27.44 1.00 -7.55
C HIS A 63 -27.96 -0.38 -7.14
N HIS A 64 -28.17 -0.58 -5.83
CA HIS A 64 -28.64 -1.86 -5.30
C HIS A 64 -30.03 -2.27 -5.83
N GLU A 65 -30.80 -1.34 -6.38
CA GLU A 65 -32.09 -1.59 -7.04
C GLU A 65 -31.96 -2.29 -8.40
N ASP A 66 -30.75 -2.35 -8.96
CA ASP A 66 -30.46 -3.03 -10.23
C ASP A 66 -29.87 -4.44 -10.03
N LEU A 67 -29.42 -4.77 -8.82
CA LEU A 67 -28.79 -6.07 -8.52
C LEU A 67 -29.79 -7.21 -8.68
N ASP A 68 -29.41 -8.35 -9.24
CA ASP A 68 -30.27 -9.53 -9.27
C ASP A 68 -30.68 -9.99 -7.86
N THR A 69 -31.89 -10.51 -7.70
CA THR A 69 -32.42 -10.91 -6.38
C THR A 69 -31.50 -11.86 -5.60
N PRO A 70 -30.87 -12.89 -6.21
CA PRO A 70 -29.92 -13.74 -5.49
C PRO A 70 -28.65 -13.02 -5.03
N VAL A 71 -28.19 -12.00 -5.78
CA VAL A 71 -27.02 -11.18 -5.42
C VAL A 71 -27.38 -10.25 -4.28
N LEU A 72 -28.53 -9.58 -4.39
CA LEU A 72 -29.07 -8.71 -3.35
C LEU A 72 -29.27 -9.44 -2.02
N GLU A 73 -29.85 -10.64 -2.06
CA GLU A 73 -30.03 -11.48 -0.88
C GLU A 73 -28.70 -11.80 -0.19
N ARG A 74 -27.67 -12.20 -0.93
CA ARG A 74 -26.34 -12.49 -0.36
C ARG A 74 -25.67 -11.26 0.21
N LEU A 75 -25.80 -10.13 -0.50
CA LEU A 75 -25.30 -8.86 0.00
C LEU A 75 -25.94 -8.54 1.35
N VAL A 76 -27.26 -8.66 1.47
CA VAL A 76 -27.99 -8.44 2.72
C VAL A 76 -27.52 -9.38 3.84
N GLN A 77 -27.38 -10.68 3.56
CA GLN A 77 -26.85 -11.64 4.54
C GLN A 77 -25.48 -11.21 5.04
N ARG A 78 -24.57 -10.92 4.10
CA ARG A 78 -23.18 -10.60 4.41
C ARG A 78 -23.06 -9.30 5.20
N LEU A 79 -23.76 -8.25 4.75
CA LEU A 79 -23.79 -6.97 5.45
C LEU A 79 -24.45 -7.07 6.82
N GLY A 80 -25.51 -7.89 6.95
CA GLY A 80 -26.17 -8.15 8.24
C GLY A 80 -25.21 -8.81 9.23
N ASN A 81 -24.60 -9.92 8.83
CA ASN A 81 -23.64 -10.65 9.67
C ASN A 81 -22.44 -9.79 10.07
N PHE A 82 -21.91 -9.01 9.12
CA PHE A 82 -20.80 -8.10 9.40
C PHE A 82 -21.23 -6.97 10.34
N ALA A 83 -22.39 -6.35 10.12
CA ALA A 83 -22.89 -5.27 10.98
C ALA A 83 -23.16 -5.74 12.41
N ASP A 84 -23.69 -6.95 12.59
CA ASP A 84 -23.95 -7.52 13.91
C ASP A 84 -22.65 -7.78 14.68
N LYS A 85 -21.62 -8.31 14.01
CA LYS A 85 -20.28 -8.47 14.59
C LYS A 85 -19.61 -7.14 14.90
N TRP A 86 -19.76 -6.16 14.01
CA TRP A 86 -19.16 -4.84 14.17
C TRP A 86 -19.80 -4.03 15.30
N GLY A 87 -21.13 -4.14 15.46
CA GLY A 87 -21.87 -3.43 16.50
C GLY A 87 -21.83 -4.10 17.88
N SER A 88 -21.25 -5.29 17.98
CA SER A 88 -21.07 -6.01 19.25
C SER A 88 -19.92 -5.41 20.07
N ASP A 89 -19.88 -5.73 21.37
CA ASP A 89 -18.82 -5.26 22.30
C ASP A 89 -17.40 -5.41 21.69
N PRO A 90 -16.45 -4.52 22.04
CA PRO A 90 -15.11 -4.39 21.45
C PRO A 90 -14.15 -5.57 21.75
N THR A 91 -14.70 -6.76 21.92
CA THR A 91 -13.96 -8.00 22.04
C THR A 91 -13.18 -8.28 20.75
N PRO A 92 -11.92 -8.75 20.85
CA PRO A 92 -11.14 -9.11 19.67
C PRO A 92 -11.89 -10.13 18.80
N ILE A 93 -12.06 -9.80 17.52
CA ILE A 93 -12.71 -10.69 16.57
C ILE A 93 -11.65 -11.60 15.96
N SER A 94 -11.91 -12.90 15.97
CA SER A 94 -11.17 -13.87 15.16
C SER A 94 -11.86 -13.99 13.80
N PRO A 95 -11.29 -13.44 12.72
CA PRO A 95 -11.85 -13.57 11.39
C PRO A 95 -11.72 -15.01 10.89
N ALA A 96 -12.63 -15.44 10.02
CA ALA A 96 -12.50 -16.72 9.35
C ALA A 96 -11.40 -16.63 8.28
N THR A 97 -10.43 -17.54 8.32
CA THR A 97 -9.43 -17.67 7.24
C THR A 97 -10.10 -18.31 6.03
N LEU A 98 -10.33 -17.52 4.96
CA LEU A 98 -10.87 -18.04 3.70
C LEU A 98 -9.81 -18.79 2.92
N ILE A 99 -8.63 -18.19 2.82
CA ILE A 99 -7.54 -18.68 1.99
C ILE A 99 -6.24 -18.44 2.74
N LYS A 100 -5.38 -19.45 2.72
CA LYS A 100 -3.97 -19.33 3.06
C LYS A 100 -3.16 -19.99 1.96
N TYR A 101 -2.26 -19.22 1.36
CA TYR A 101 -1.47 -19.66 0.22
C TYR A 101 -0.04 -19.16 0.36
N ASN A 102 0.92 -20.03 0.07
CA ASN A 102 2.33 -19.68 0.06
C ASN A 102 2.80 -19.61 -1.38
N THR A 103 3.05 -18.40 -1.83
CA THR A 103 3.64 -18.14 -3.13
C THR A 103 5.14 -18.46 -3.09
N SER A 104 5.71 -18.87 -4.22
CA SER A 104 7.15 -19.09 -4.35
C SER A 104 7.95 -17.79 -4.47
N LEU A 105 7.27 -16.66 -4.60
CA LEU A 105 7.84 -15.33 -4.81
C LEU A 105 7.51 -14.43 -3.63
N SER A 106 8.25 -13.34 -3.44
CA SER A 106 7.88 -12.33 -2.42
C SER A 106 6.65 -11.56 -2.91
N VAL A 107 5.63 -11.35 -2.08
CA VAL A 107 4.51 -10.47 -2.44
C VAL A 107 4.98 -9.03 -2.31
N THR A 108 4.84 -8.26 -3.38
CA THR A 108 5.38 -6.88 -3.48
C THR A 108 4.29 -5.83 -3.55
N TRP A 109 3.12 -6.22 -4.03
CA TRP A 109 1.93 -5.38 -4.09
C TRP A 109 0.72 -6.28 -4.26
N LEU A 110 -0.41 -5.90 -3.66
CA LEU A 110 -1.69 -6.56 -3.91
C LEU A 110 -2.85 -5.56 -3.89
N LYS A 111 -3.94 -5.92 -4.55
CA LYS A 111 -5.22 -5.21 -4.49
C LYS A 111 -6.42 -6.15 -4.60
N LEU A 112 -7.40 -5.93 -3.74
CA LEU A 112 -8.72 -6.54 -3.76
C LEU A 112 -9.68 -5.65 -4.53
N VAL A 113 -10.29 -6.20 -5.56
CA VAL A 113 -11.14 -5.46 -6.51
C VAL A 113 -12.50 -6.14 -6.59
N ALA A 114 -13.55 -5.34 -6.41
CA ALA A 114 -14.94 -5.80 -6.46
C ALA A 114 -15.25 -6.99 -5.54
N GLY A 115 -14.56 -7.08 -4.38
CA GLY A 115 -14.76 -8.12 -3.36
C GLY A 115 -14.37 -9.54 -3.75
N ASN A 116 -14.05 -9.80 -5.02
CA ASN A 116 -13.83 -11.15 -5.56
C ASN A 116 -12.51 -11.30 -6.32
N TRP A 117 -11.96 -10.23 -6.88
CA TRP A 117 -10.73 -10.30 -7.67
C TRP A 117 -9.54 -9.86 -6.82
N LEU A 118 -8.58 -10.77 -6.63
CA LEU A 118 -7.36 -10.47 -5.91
C LEU A 118 -6.19 -10.41 -6.90
N PHE A 119 -5.66 -9.21 -7.12
CA PHE A 119 -4.46 -8.98 -7.91
C PHE A 119 -3.25 -9.03 -7.00
N VAL A 120 -2.23 -9.81 -7.37
CA VAL A 120 -1.01 -9.97 -6.59
C VAL A 120 0.18 -9.85 -7.51
N ALA A 121 1.01 -8.84 -7.28
CA ALA A 121 2.32 -8.74 -7.88
C ALA A 121 3.35 -9.37 -6.94
N SER A 122 4.11 -10.32 -7.46
CA SER A 122 5.16 -10.99 -6.71
C SER A 122 6.47 -11.03 -7.50
N SER A 123 7.59 -11.01 -6.79
CA SER A 123 8.91 -10.92 -7.41
C SER A 123 9.99 -11.61 -6.57
N ASP A 124 11.02 -12.09 -7.25
CA ASP A 124 12.32 -12.43 -6.69
C ASP A 124 13.41 -11.68 -7.51
N GLU A 125 14.66 -12.15 -7.46
CA GLU A 125 15.78 -11.61 -8.25
C GLU A 125 15.65 -11.91 -9.75
N GLU A 126 15.00 -13.02 -10.13
CA GLU A 126 14.97 -13.53 -11.49
C GLU A 126 13.73 -13.07 -12.27
N LYS A 127 12.57 -13.01 -11.60
CA LYS A 127 11.27 -12.81 -12.23
C LYS A 127 10.35 -11.93 -11.41
N SER A 128 9.50 -11.19 -12.12
CA SER A 128 8.33 -10.54 -11.55
C SER A 128 7.07 -11.01 -12.27
N LYS A 129 6.03 -11.34 -11.50
CA LYS A 129 4.76 -11.88 -11.97
C LYS A 129 3.60 -11.06 -11.41
N ILE A 130 2.61 -10.78 -12.24
CA ILE A 130 1.28 -10.33 -11.80
C ILE A 130 0.31 -11.50 -11.96
N SER A 131 -0.43 -11.82 -10.90
CA SER A 131 -1.47 -12.86 -10.89
C SER A 131 -2.81 -12.27 -10.49
N CYS A 132 -3.88 -12.80 -11.08
CA CYS A 132 -5.25 -12.53 -10.68
C CYS A 132 -5.85 -13.82 -10.12
N TYR A 133 -6.42 -13.76 -8.93
CA TYR A 133 -7.14 -14.85 -8.29
C TYR A 133 -8.63 -14.51 -8.19
N ASP A 134 -9.47 -15.53 -8.33
CA ASP A 134 -10.92 -15.45 -8.15
C ASP A 134 -11.30 -16.02 -6.78
N LEU A 135 -11.66 -15.15 -5.85
CA LEU A 135 -12.02 -15.51 -4.48
C LEU A 135 -13.41 -16.16 -4.36
N SER A 136 -14.20 -16.19 -5.44
CA SER A 136 -15.50 -16.88 -5.43
C SER A 136 -15.37 -18.40 -5.50
N VAL A 137 -14.18 -18.90 -5.85
CA VAL A 137 -13.87 -20.33 -5.95
C VAL A 137 -13.32 -20.84 -4.62
N ALA A 138 -13.64 -22.08 -4.28
CA ALA A 138 -13.24 -22.68 -3.01
C ALA A 138 -11.72 -22.82 -2.83
N THR A 139 -11.02 -22.99 -3.94
CA THR A 139 -9.57 -23.07 -3.99
C THR A 139 -9.04 -21.82 -4.65
N LEU A 140 -7.93 -21.27 -4.12
CA LEU A 140 -7.23 -20.14 -4.72
C LEU A 140 -6.61 -20.58 -6.07
N ASN A 141 -7.42 -20.50 -7.12
CA ASN A 141 -7.00 -20.82 -8.47
C ASN A 141 -6.61 -19.52 -9.16
N GLU A 142 -5.41 -19.53 -9.73
CA GLU A 142 -4.89 -18.43 -10.53
C GLU A 142 -5.72 -18.31 -11.81
N ALA A 143 -6.58 -17.30 -11.87
CA ALA A 143 -7.49 -17.06 -12.98
C ALA A 143 -6.75 -16.52 -14.21
N ALA A 144 -5.69 -15.74 -13.99
CA ALA A 144 -4.80 -15.22 -15.02
C ALA A 144 -3.43 -14.86 -14.42
N HIS A 145 -2.40 -14.83 -15.26
CA HIS A 145 -1.12 -14.21 -14.92
C HIS A 145 -0.39 -13.68 -16.13
N ALA A 146 0.64 -12.89 -15.85
CA ALA A 146 1.64 -12.48 -16.80
C ALA A 146 2.96 -12.16 -16.09
N TYR A 147 4.06 -12.22 -16.83
CA TYR A 147 5.36 -11.75 -16.36
C TYR A 147 5.56 -10.27 -16.70
N LEU A 148 6.20 -9.58 -15.76
CA LEU A 148 6.51 -8.16 -15.85
C LEU A 148 8.02 -7.95 -16.02
N PRO A 149 8.45 -6.90 -16.74
CA PRO A 149 9.86 -6.60 -16.96
C PRO A 149 10.57 -5.99 -15.73
N GLY A 150 9.85 -5.83 -14.62
CA GLY A 150 10.33 -5.18 -13.41
C GLY A 150 9.45 -5.52 -12.21
N ARG A 151 10.01 -5.36 -11.01
CA ARG A 151 9.29 -5.56 -9.75
C ARG A 151 8.23 -4.47 -9.61
N VAL A 152 6.99 -4.82 -9.29
CA VAL A 152 5.97 -3.83 -8.95
C VAL A 152 6.32 -3.20 -7.61
N ARG A 153 6.46 -1.87 -7.58
CA ARG A 153 6.72 -1.11 -6.35
C ARG A 153 5.47 -0.44 -5.82
N THR A 154 4.69 0.12 -6.72
CA THR A 154 3.48 0.86 -6.41
C THR A 154 2.43 0.50 -7.46
N GLY A 155 1.17 0.65 -7.10
CA GLY A 155 0.11 0.45 -8.07
C GLY A 155 -1.20 0.99 -7.56
N GLN A 156 -2.02 1.42 -8.52
CA GLN A 156 -3.39 1.85 -8.30
C GLN A 156 -4.32 1.04 -9.19
N VAL A 157 -5.55 0.87 -8.73
CA VAL A 157 -6.59 0.13 -9.46
C VAL A 157 -7.86 0.94 -9.50
N GLU A 158 -8.53 0.92 -10.65
CA GLU A 158 -9.81 1.58 -10.86
C GLU A 158 -10.74 0.65 -11.64
N ILE A 159 -12.00 0.61 -11.24
CA ILE A 159 -13.06 -0.06 -12.01
C ILE A 159 -13.73 0.99 -12.89
N LYS A 160 -13.60 0.87 -14.21
CA LYS A 160 -14.14 1.80 -15.19
C LYS A 160 -15.05 1.09 -16.17
N THR A 161 -16.33 1.47 -16.20
CA THR A 161 -17.33 1.00 -17.20
C THR A 161 -17.34 -0.52 -17.36
N GLY A 162 -17.25 -1.26 -16.24
CA GLY A 162 -17.22 -2.72 -16.23
C GLY A 162 -15.87 -3.35 -16.62
N SER A 163 -14.78 -2.57 -16.66
CA SER A 163 -13.42 -3.07 -16.86
C SER A 163 -12.53 -2.71 -15.67
N ILE A 164 -11.51 -3.53 -15.41
CA ILE A 164 -10.50 -3.26 -14.39
C ILE A 164 -9.27 -2.65 -15.08
N VAL A 165 -8.85 -1.48 -14.61
CA VAL A 165 -7.63 -0.80 -15.06
C VAL A 165 -6.64 -0.78 -13.90
N LEU A 166 -5.43 -1.27 -14.17
CA LEU A 166 -4.32 -1.30 -13.23
C LEU A 166 -3.25 -0.34 -13.73
N ALA A 167 -2.75 0.55 -12.88
CA ALA A 167 -1.58 1.37 -13.16
C ALA A 167 -0.46 0.93 -12.23
N LEU A 168 0.59 0.31 -12.77
CA LEU A 168 1.67 -0.31 -12.00
C LEU A 168 2.98 0.43 -12.25
N GLY A 169 3.63 0.90 -11.18
CA GLY A 169 4.97 1.45 -11.22
C GLY A 169 5.99 0.34 -11.05
N LEU A 170 6.77 0.07 -12.10
CA LEU A 170 7.79 -0.98 -12.11
C LEU A 170 9.17 -0.44 -11.81
N GLU A 171 9.91 -1.17 -10.99
CA GLU A 171 11.33 -0.97 -10.76
C GLU A 171 12.14 -1.98 -11.56
N SER A 172 12.93 -1.46 -12.49
CA SER A 172 14.02 -2.17 -13.17
C SER A 172 14.95 -1.13 -13.82
N GLU A 173 15.98 -1.59 -14.54
CA GLU A 173 16.75 -0.72 -15.45
C GLU A 173 15.87 0.02 -16.47
N CYS A 174 14.69 -0.55 -16.75
CA CYS A 174 13.65 0.05 -17.58
C CYS A 174 12.50 0.55 -16.70
N ALA A 175 12.81 1.43 -15.76
CA ALA A 175 11.85 2.14 -14.91
C ALA A 175 10.67 2.65 -15.75
N ALA A 176 9.47 2.11 -15.52
CA ALA A 176 8.30 2.41 -16.33
C ALA A 176 6.99 2.25 -15.55
N VAL A 177 5.97 3.01 -15.98
CA VAL A 177 4.58 2.78 -15.59
C VAL A 177 3.89 1.95 -16.65
N HIS A 178 3.31 0.83 -16.25
CA HIS A 178 2.51 -0.05 -17.09
C HIS A 178 1.03 0.13 -16.75
N ILE A 179 0.21 0.42 -17.77
CA ILE A 179 -1.24 0.49 -17.64
C ILE A 179 -1.81 -0.79 -18.20
N LEU A 180 -2.41 -1.61 -17.36
CA LEU A 180 -2.89 -2.94 -17.70
C LEU A 180 -4.40 -3.04 -17.52
N THR A 181 -4.98 -4.05 -18.16
CA THR A 181 -6.37 -4.46 -17.96
C THR A 181 -6.47 -5.98 -17.98
N LEU A 182 -7.50 -6.52 -17.33
CA LEU A 182 -7.83 -7.94 -17.40
C LEU A 182 -8.92 -8.15 -18.44
N CYS A 183 -8.66 -8.98 -19.45
CA CYS A 183 -9.58 -9.23 -20.56
C CYS A 183 -9.80 -10.73 -20.77
N LYS A 184 -10.94 -11.10 -21.36
CA LYS A 184 -11.26 -12.47 -21.75
C LYS A 184 -10.98 -12.69 -23.23
N VAL A 185 -10.00 -13.52 -23.54
CA VAL A 185 -9.60 -13.88 -24.90
C VAL A 185 -9.81 -15.38 -25.06
N SER A 186 -10.67 -15.77 -25.99
CA SER A 186 -11.01 -17.19 -26.26
C SER A 186 -11.42 -17.96 -24.99
N GLY A 187 -12.20 -17.31 -24.11
CA GLY A 187 -12.68 -17.87 -22.85
C GLY A 187 -11.67 -17.90 -21.71
N ARG A 188 -10.41 -17.49 -21.92
CA ARG A 188 -9.37 -17.40 -20.89
C ARG A 188 -9.15 -15.95 -20.50
N ARG A 189 -8.88 -15.70 -19.22
CA ARG A 189 -8.52 -14.37 -18.73
C ARG A 189 -7.02 -14.14 -18.94
N VAL A 190 -6.67 -13.00 -19.51
CA VAL A 190 -5.29 -12.59 -19.80
C VAL A 190 -5.10 -11.12 -19.44
N PHE A 191 -3.88 -10.76 -19.05
CA PHE A 191 -3.50 -9.37 -18.88
C PHE A 191 -3.13 -8.75 -20.23
N CYS A 192 -3.68 -7.58 -20.51
CA CYS A 192 -3.37 -6.79 -21.70
C CYS A 192 -2.79 -5.43 -21.30
N GLU A 193 -1.78 -4.97 -22.02
CA GLU A 193 -1.18 -3.65 -21.86
C GLU A 193 -1.97 -2.61 -22.67
N LEU A 194 -2.46 -1.57 -21.98
CA LEU A 194 -3.15 -0.42 -22.56
C LEU A 194 -2.16 0.68 -22.94
N ALA A 195 -1.19 0.95 -22.08
CA ALA A 195 -0.17 1.97 -22.31
C ALA A 195 1.08 1.68 -21.48
N ARG A 196 2.19 2.30 -21.88
CA ARG A 196 3.46 2.25 -21.17
C ARG A 196 4.14 3.61 -21.19
N PHE A 197 4.62 4.07 -20.04
CA PHE A 197 5.36 5.32 -19.89
C PHE A 197 6.77 5.05 -19.38
N GLN A 198 7.75 5.11 -20.29
CA GLN A 198 9.16 4.92 -19.95
C GLN A 198 9.69 6.10 -19.12
N GLY A 199 10.60 5.80 -18.20
CA GLY A 199 11.18 6.77 -17.28
C GLY A 199 10.24 7.22 -16.16
N SER A 200 8.96 6.85 -16.20
CA SER A 200 7.99 7.19 -15.15
C SER A 200 7.88 6.04 -14.16
N THR A 201 7.83 6.30 -12.85
CA THR A 201 7.55 5.27 -11.82
C THR A 201 6.78 5.86 -10.64
N HIS A 202 6.46 5.02 -9.65
CA HIS A 202 5.78 5.40 -8.41
C HIS A 202 4.39 5.98 -8.65
N VAL A 203 3.44 5.08 -8.95
CA VAL A 203 2.05 5.43 -9.22
C VAL A 203 1.34 5.79 -7.92
N LEU A 204 1.02 7.07 -7.77
CA LEU A 204 0.35 7.62 -6.58
C LEU A 204 -1.15 7.87 -6.80
N MET A 205 -1.59 7.94 -8.06
CA MET A 205 -2.97 8.22 -8.44
C MET A 205 -3.35 7.49 -9.73
N LEU A 206 -4.57 6.97 -9.80
CA LEU A 206 -5.26 6.60 -11.02
C LEU A 206 -6.67 7.19 -10.96
N SER A 207 -7.02 8.03 -11.93
CA SER A 207 -8.34 8.66 -12.03
C SER A 207 -8.75 8.81 -13.49
N GLY A 208 -9.65 7.96 -13.95
CA GLY A 208 -10.11 7.93 -15.33
C GLY A 208 -8.98 7.56 -16.30
N SER A 209 -8.53 8.52 -17.10
CA SER A 209 -7.38 8.33 -18.01
C SER A 209 -6.06 8.84 -17.44
N LEU A 210 -6.10 9.58 -16.33
CA LEU A 210 -4.93 10.23 -15.74
C LEU A 210 -4.28 9.34 -14.69
N VAL A 211 -2.95 9.29 -14.75
CA VAL A 211 -2.09 8.56 -13.82
C VAL A 211 -1.14 9.58 -13.21
N GLY A 212 -1.13 9.69 -11.89
CA GLY A 212 -0.17 10.54 -11.16
C GLY A 212 1.06 9.72 -10.77
N CYS A 213 2.23 10.19 -11.17
CA CYS A 213 3.52 9.53 -10.95
C CYS A 213 4.44 10.45 -10.14
N ALA A 214 5.22 9.88 -9.21
CA ALA A 214 6.14 10.67 -8.38
C ALA A 214 7.51 10.91 -9.04
N ILE A 215 7.94 10.02 -9.95
CA ILE A 215 9.33 10.00 -10.45
C ILE A 215 9.37 9.98 -11.95
N ARG A 216 10.19 10.88 -12.50
CA ARG A 216 10.50 10.94 -13.91
C ARG A 216 12.00 10.88 -14.15
N ASN A 217 12.44 9.97 -15.00
CA ASN A 217 13.83 9.75 -15.38
C ASN A 217 14.77 9.61 -14.17
N GLY A 218 14.32 8.93 -13.11
CA GLY A 218 15.11 8.75 -11.89
C GLY A 218 15.14 9.96 -10.94
N SER A 219 14.43 11.04 -11.27
CA SER A 219 14.29 12.23 -10.42
C SER A 219 12.89 12.33 -9.81
N ASN A 220 12.80 12.75 -8.55
CA ASN A 220 11.54 12.95 -7.81
C ASN A 220 10.76 14.19 -8.32
N VAL A 221 10.28 14.10 -9.55
CA VAL A 221 9.51 15.12 -10.27
C VAL A 221 8.10 14.58 -10.51
N PRO A 222 7.12 14.99 -9.67
CA PRO A 222 5.73 14.61 -9.88
C PRO A 222 5.23 15.08 -11.23
N HIS A 223 4.46 14.23 -11.92
CA HIS A 223 3.87 14.52 -13.22
C HIS A 223 2.59 13.71 -13.43
N LEU A 224 1.82 14.08 -14.46
CA LEU A 224 0.63 13.35 -14.87
C LEU A 224 0.87 12.66 -16.21
N CYS A 225 0.39 11.43 -16.36
CA CYS A 225 0.38 10.70 -17.62
C CYS A 225 -1.07 10.40 -18.02
N ASP A 226 -1.49 10.82 -19.21
CA ASP A 226 -2.76 10.40 -19.79
C ASP A 226 -2.54 9.20 -20.69
N TRP A 227 -2.97 8.04 -20.21
CA TRP A 227 -2.75 6.78 -20.92
C TRP A 227 -3.61 6.60 -22.17
N THR A 228 -4.67 7.39 -22.33
CA THR A 228 -5.50 7.34 -23.54
C THR A 228 -4.91 8.15 -24.68
N SER A 229 -4.32 9.31 -24.37
CA SER A 229 -3.65 10.17 -25.36
C SER A 229 -2.15 9.89 -25.50
N HIS A 230 -1.57 9.09 -24.61
CA HIS A 230 -0.13 8.84 -24.49
C HIS A 230 0.69 10.13 -24.26
N VAL A 231 0.10 11.12 -23.59
CA VAL A 231 0.75 12.40 -23.28
C VAL A 231 1.18 12.44 -21.81
N THR A 232 2.36 12.99 -21.56
CA THR A 232 2.85 13.31 -20.21
C THR A 232 2.80 14.82 -19.99
N TYR A 233 2.11 15.24 -18.93
CA TYR A 233 2.01 16.63 -18.51
C TYR A 233 2.94 16.91 -17.33
N GLU A 234 3.84 17.88 -17.51
CA GLU A 234 4.66 18.41 -16.43
C GLU A 234 3.79 19.18 -15.43
N ILE A 235 4.10 19.03 -14.15
CA ILE A 235 3.51 19.85 -13.09
C ILE A 235 4.42 21.05 -12.88
N ALA A 236 3.87 22.26 -12.92
CA ALA A 236 4.65 23.48 -12.71
C ALA A 236 5.38 23.43 -11.36
N ALA A 237 6.65 23.85 -11.35
CA ALA A 237 7.38 24.03 -10.11
C ALA A 237 6.70 25.13 -9.26
N PRO A 238 6.76 25.02 -7.92
CA PRO A 238 6.29 26.06 -7.00
C PRO A 238 7.22 27.28 -7.08
N PRO A 239 6.88 28.38 -6.39
CA PRO A 239 7.78 29.53 -6.27
C PRO A 239 9.17 29.20 -5.72
N ASP A 240 9.27 28.25 -4.79
CA ASP A 240 10.53 27.86 -4.13
C ASP A 240 11.40 26.90 -4.95
N GLY A 241 10.91 26.48 -6.14
CA GLY A 241 11.59 25.55 -7.03
C GLY A 241 11.43 24.07 -6.66
N LEU A 242 12.05 23.20 -7.46
CA LEU A 242 11.93 21.74 -7.34
C LEU A 242 12.90 21.12 -6.33
N ASP A 243 13.99 21.80 -5.99
CA ASP A 243 15.10 21.21 -5.21
C ASP A 243 15.18 21.70 -3.76
N ILE A 244 14.03 21.79 -3.11
CA ILE A 244 13.92 22.03 -1.66
C ILE A 244 13.78 20.69 -0.91
N PRO A 245 14.17 20.60 0.38
CA PRO A 245 14.21 19.34 1.11
C PRO A 245 12.91 18.52 1.09
N SER A 246 11.75 19.17 1.26
CA SER A 246 10.42 18.52 1.21
C SER A 246 10.10 17.91 -0.16
N ARG A 247 10.78 18.34 -1.22
CA ARG A 247 10.58 17.90 -2.60
C ARG A 247 11.66 16.96 -3.11
N ARG A 248 12.72 16.75 -2.33
CA ARG A 248 13.75 15.77 -2.68
C ARG A 248 13.26 14.34 -2.57
N THR A 249 12.11 14.13 -1.97
CA THR A 249 11.53 12.84 -1.62
C THR A 249 10.21 12.61 -2.37
N VAL A 250 9.81 11.36 -2.52
CA VAL A 250 8.52 11.03 -3.14
C VAL A 250 7.34 11.51 -2.28
N PRO A 251 6.28 12.09 -2.88
CA PRO A 251 5.05 12.39 -2.16
C PRO A 251 4.37 11.11 -1.64
N HIS A 252 3.59 11.22 -0.57
CA HIS A 252 2.78 10.11 -0.05
C HIS A 252 1.63 9.77 -1.00
N LYS A 253 0.99 10.79 -1.57
CA LYS A 253 -0.20 10.62 -2.41
C LYS A 253 -0.37 11.77 -3.38
N MET A 254 -1.03 11.46 -4.50
CA MET A 254 -1.59 12.44 -5.43
C MET A 254 -3.08 12.18 -5.55
N LEU A 255 -3.90 13.23 -5.55
CA LEU A 255 -5.35 13.12 -5.62
C LEU A 255 -5.91 14.16 -6.60
N LEU A 256 -6.87 13.76 -7.42
CA LEU A 256 -7.68 14.68 -8.21
C LEU A 256 -8.97 15.01 -7.44
N TRP A 257 -9.17 16.29 -7.17
CA TRP A 257 -10.32 16.84 -6.46
C TRP A 257 -10.88 18.00 -7.28
N GLN A 258 -12.02 17.76 -7.94
CA GLN A 258 -12.61 18.71 -8.89
C GLN A 258 -11.59 19.08 -9.98
N THR A 259 -11.27 20.36 -10.13
CA THR A 259 -10.24 20.88 -11.03
C THR A 259 -8.89 21.08 -10.34
N LYS A 260 -8.69 20.55 -9.13
CA LYS A 260 -7.44 20.65 -8.39
C LYS A 260 -6.71 19.31 -8.32
N LEU A 261 -5.41 19.35 -8.58
CA LEU A 261 -4.49 18.28 -8.23
C LEU A 261 -3.88 18.58 -6.86
N VAL A 262 -3.99 17.62 -5.95
CA VAL A 262 -3.48 17.69 -4.59
C VAL A 262 -2.29 16.75 -4.46
N ILE A 263 -1.13 17.27 -4.07
CA ILE A 263 0.08 16.48 -3.81
C ILE A 263 0.38 16.54 -2.31
N ILE A 264 0.33 15.39 -1.64
CA ILE A 264 0.55 15.29 -0.19
C ILE A 264 1.99 14.88 0.06
N ARG A 265 2.75 15.73 0.75
CA ARG A 265 4.13 15.50 1.17
C ARG A 265 4.21 15.34 2.69
N SER A 266 5.41 15.09 3.19
CA SER A 266 5.62 14.88 4.62
C SER A 266 5.28 16.09 5.47
N SER A 267 5.52 17.32 5.03
CA SER A 267 5.28 18.53 5.85
C SER A 267 4.35 19.56 5.21
N GLU A 268 3.77 19.22 4.05
CA GLU A 268 2.97 20.16 3.27
C GLU A 268 2.02 19.46 2.31
N ILE A 269 0.94 20.16 1.97
CA ILE A 269 0.00 19.80 0.91
C ILE A 269 0.08 20.87 -0.16
N GLU A 270 0.43 20.46 -1.38
CA GLU A 270 0.50 21.34 -2.54
C GLU A 270 -0.78 21.23 -3.35
N LEU A 271 -1.31 22.37 -3.77
CA LEU A 271 -2.50 22.48 -4.59
C LEU A 271 -2.13 23.07 -5.94
N TYR A 272 -2.66 22.45 -6.99
CA TYR A 272 -2.47 22.87 -8.37
C TYR A 272 -3.82 22.94 -9.08
N ASP A 273 -4.02 23.96 -9.91
CA ASP A 273 -5.15 24.03 -10.82
C ASP A 273 -4.87 23.22 -12.08
N VAL A 274 -5.81 22.35 -12.43
CA VAL A 274 -5.79 21.51 -13.61
C VAL A 274 -6.83 22.04 -14.59
N THR A 275 -6.36 22.61 -15.69
CA THR A 275 -7.23 23.05 -16.79
C THR A 275 -7.10 22.06 -17.94
N VAL A 276 -8.19 21.33 -18.20
CA VAL A 276 -8.27 20.38 -19.31
C VAL A 276 -8.77 21.12 -20.55
N GLY A 277 -7.85 21.46 -21.45
CA GLY A 277 -8.17 21.98 -22.78
C GLY A 277 -8.49 20.85 -23.77
N THR A 278 -8.91 21.21 -24.98
CA THR A 278 -9.16 20.24 -26.07
C THR A 278 -7.90 19.47 -26.47
N ASP A 279 -6.75 20.15 -26.45
CA ASP A 279 -5.48 19.61 -26.96
C ASP A 279 -4.38 19.54 -25.89
N THR A 280 -4.53 20.28 -24.78
CA THR A 280 -3.49 20.37 -23.74
C THR A 280 -4.12 20.44 -22.36
N THR A 281 -3.64 19.60 -21.44
CA THR A 281 -3.88 19.78 -20.00
C THR A 281 -2.74 20.61 -19.43
N THR A 282 -3.08 21.71 -18.75
CA THR A 282 -2.10 22.55 -18.04
C THR A 282 -2.28 22.39 -16.54
N VAL A 283 -1.18 22.21 -15.80
CA VAL A 283 -1.18 22.10 -14.34
C VAL A 283 -0.37 23.25 -13.77
N SER A 284 -1.05 24.23 -13.17
CA SER A 284 -0.43 25.42 -12.58
C SER A 284 -0.47 25.38 -11.07
N PHE A 285 0.63 25.78 -10.42
CA PHE A 285 0.69 25.89 -8.96
C PHE A 285 -0.31 26.95 -8.45
N ASP A 286 -1.07 26.61 -7.42
CA ASP A 286 -2.02 27.50 -6.74
C ASP A 286 -1.47 27.93 -5.38
N THR A 287 -1.38 27.00 -4.44
CA THR A 287 -0.91 27.28 -3.08
C THR A 287 -0.31 26.06 -2.39
N THR A 288 0.39 26.30 -1.28
CA THR A 288 0.88 25.26 -0.37
C THR A 288 0.26 25.47 1.02
N ILE A 289 -0.14 24.37 1.66
CA ILE A 289 -0.64 24.34 3.03
C ILE A 289 0.40 23.61 3.89
N SER A 290 0.96 24.28 4.89
CA SER A 290 1.88 23.64 5.83
C SER A 290 1.11 22.71 6.78
N THR A 291 1.64 21.51 7.01
CA THR A 291 1.04 20.50 7.89
C THR A 291 2.06 20.02 8.92
N PRO A 292 1.61 19.38 10.02
CA PRO A 292 2.47 18.49 10.79
C PRO A 292 3.08 17.39 9.90
N SER A 293 4.09 16.69 10.43
CA SER A 293 4.74 15.59 9.72
C SER A 293 3.75 14.45 9.46
N ILE A 294 3.28 14.36 8.21
CA ILE A 294 2.49 13.26 7.64
C ILE A 294 3.46 12.13 7.32
N TRP A 295 3.14 10.93 7.79
CA TRP A 295 3.91 9.72 7.53
C TRP A 295 3.25 8.85 6.48
N GLU A 296 1.92 8.76 6.52
CA GLU A 296 1.11 8.08 5.52
C GLU A 296 -0.19 8.85 5.28
N ALA A 297 -0.76 8.77 4.07
CA ALA A 297 -1.99 9.48 3.74
C ALA A 297 -2.85 8.66 2.77
N GLU A 298 -4.15 8.59 3.06
CA GLU A 298 -5.15 7.95 2.21
C GLU A 298 -6.38 8.83 2.02
N ARG A 299 -7.00 8.75 0.84
CA ARG A 299 -8.27 9.45 0.59
C ARG A 299 -9.41 8.70 1.26
N CYS A 300 -10.28 9.42 1.96
CA CYS A 300 -11.47 8.84 2.58
C CYS A 300 -12.75 9.59 2.17
N PHE A 301 -13.90 9.00 2.54
CA PHE A 301 -15.23 9.52 2.24
C PHE A 301 -16.13 9.38 3.48
N PRO A 302 -15.95 10.21 4.52
CA PRO A 302 -16.73 10.09 5.76
C PRO A 302 -18.25 10.16 5.51
N PRO A 303 -19.06 9.42 6.29
CA PRO A 303 -20.50 9.34 6.07
C PRO A 303 -21.19 10.70 6.18
N GLY A 304 -22.11 10.98 5.26
CA GLY A 304 -22.94 12.19 5.27
C GLY A 304 -22.23 13.47 4.81
N ARG A 305 -21.02 13.39 4.27
CA ARG A 305 -20.25 14.56 3.81
C ARG A 305 -20.47 14.87 2.33
N SER A 306 -20.38 16.17 2.01
CA SER A 306 -20.46 16.65 0.62
C SER A 306 -19.26 16.14 -0.17
N SER A 307 -19.51 15.77 -1.43
CA SER A 307 -18.47 15.50 -2.44
C SER A 307 -17.61 16.72 -2.75
N ASP A 308 -18.03 17.91 -2.33
CA ASP A 308 -17.32 19.16 -2.57
C ASP A 308 -16.06 19.30 -1.71
N ALA A 309 -15.96 18.57 -0.60
CA ALA A 309 -14.79 18.59 0.28
C ALA A 309 -13.89 17.38 0.03
N LEU A 310 -12.58 17.59 0.04
CA LEU A 310 -11.61 16.49 0.03
C LEU A 310 -11.29 16.08 1.47
N HIS A 311 -11.47 14.81 1.78
CA HIS A 311 -11.12 14.24 3.07
C HIS A 311 -9.92 13.31 2.90
N ILE A 312 -8.90 13.54 3.73
CA ILE A 312 -7.64 12.83 3.74
C ILE A 312 -7.46 12.29 5.14
N LEU A 313 -7.33 10.98 5.26
CA LEU A 313 -6.88 10.36 6.50
C LEU A 313 -5.35 10.36 6.49
N ALA A 314 -4.74 10.94 7.51
CA ALA A 314 -3.30 11.03 7.65
C ALA A 314 -2.86 10.34 8.95
N LEU A 315 -1.77 9.59 8.87
CA LEU A 315 -1.04 9.14 10.04
C LEU A 315 0.13 10.10 10.24
N SER A 316 0.25 10.69 11.43
CA SER A 316 1.27 11.69 11.77
C SER A 316 1.90 11.41 13.13
N SER A 317 2.84 12.27 13.53
CA SER A 317 3.43 12.23 14.87
C SER A 317 2.44 12.40 16.03
N ARG A 318 1.21 12.84 15.74
CA ARG A 318 0.13 13.00 16.72
C ARG A 318 -0.83 11.82 16.77
N GLY A 319 -0.68 10.85 15.87
CA GLY A 319 -1.56 9.70 15.71
C GLY A 319 -2.33 9.75 14.40
N LEU A 320 -3.56 9.24 14.40
CA LEU A 320 -4.43 9.22 13.24
C LEU A 320 -5.28 10.49 13.19
N GLU A 321 -5.22 11.22 12.10
CA GLU A 321 -5.86 12.54 11.92
C GLU A 321 -6.69 12.59 10.64
N LEU A 322 -7.83 13.26 10.68
CA LEU A 322 -8.66 13.55 9.53
C LEU A 322 -8.39 14.99 9.07
N ILE A 323 -7.82 15.14 7.89
CA ILE A 323 -7.62 16.41 7.20
C ILE A 323 -8.78 16.64 6.23
N MET A 324 -9.38 17.82 6.26
CA MET A 324 -10.42 18.25 5.33
C MET A 324 -9.98 19.51 4.59
N LEU A 325 -10.09 19.48 3.27
CA LEU A 325 -9.95 20.63 2.39
C LEU A 325 -11.31 21.02 1.81
N THR A 326 -11.69 22.28 1.98
CA THR A 326 -12.94 22.83 1.42
C THR A 326 -12.64 24.02 0.53
N ALA A 327 -13.20 24.04 -0.67
CA ALA A 327 -13.01 25.14 -1.61
C ALA A 327 -14.24 26.08 -1.57
N TYR A 328 -14.05 27.30 -1.05
CA TYR A 328 -15.06 28.35 -1.05
C TYR A 328 -14.52 29.58 -1.79
N SER A 329 -15.23 30.04 -2.82
CA SER A 329 -14.86 31.24 -3.59
C SER A 329 -13.42 31.25 -4.14
N GLY A 330 -12.87 30.07 -4.45
CA GLY A 330 -11.50 29.91 -4.95
C GLY A 330 -10.42 29.86 -3.86
N GLN A 331 -10.76 30.10 -2.59
CA GLN A 331 -9.88 29.86 -1.47
C GLN A 331 -10.11 28.45 -0.91
N VAL A 332 -9.02 27.77 -0.56
CA VAL A 332 -9.07 26.45 0.07
C VAL A 332 -8.87 26.62 1.58
N GLU A 333 -9.88 26.23 2.34
CA GLU A 333 -9.82 26.14 3.80
C GLU A 333 -9.27 24.77 4.22
N TYR A 334 -8.46 24.78 5.28
CA TYR A 334 -7.81 23.60 5.85
C TYR A 334 -8.32 23.37 7.26
N HIS A 335 -8.77 22.15 7.52
CA HIS A 335 -9.16 21.67 8.83
C HIS A 335 -8.47 20.34 9.13
N GLN A 336 -8.06 20.14 10.37
CA GLN A 336 -7.40 18.93 10.83
C GLN A 336 -7.91 18.55 12.22
N ASP A 337 -8.40 17.32 12.36
CA ASP A 337 -8.96 16.81 13.60
C ASP A 337 -8.33 15.46 13.98
N PRO A 338 -7.87 15.28 15.22
CA PRO A 338 -7.37 13.99 15.67
C PRO A 338 -8.51 12.99 15.82
N LEU A 339 -8.35 11.80 15.24
CA LEU A 339 -9.28 10.67 15.39
C LEU A 339 -8.81 9.68 16.46
N LEU A 340 -7.49 9.46 16.52
CA LEU A 340 -6.85 8.61 17.50
C LEU A 340 -5.52 9.26 17.87
N GLU A 341 -5.38 9.63 19.13
CA GLU A 341 -4.10 10.13 19.62
C GLU A 341 -3.07 8.99 19.60
N ALA A 342 -1.85 9.30 19.18
CA ALA A 342 -0.73 8.45 19.51
C ALA A 342 -0.67 8.38 21.04
N GLY A 343 -0.89 7.18 21.61
CA GLY A 343 -0.75 6.97 23.05
C GLY A 343 0.60 7.52 23.55
N PRO A 344 0.71 7.81 24.85
CA PRO A 344 1.85 8.52 25.39
C PRO A 344 3.15 7.85 24.94
N ARG A 345 4.05 8.62 24.31
CA ARG A 345 5.44 8.19 24.11
C ARG A 345 5.96 7.82 25.49
N ILE A 346 6.39 6.57 25.67
CA ILE A 346 6.98 6.13 26.93
C ILE A 346 8.34 6.84 27.01
N LEU A 347 8.38 8.07 27.52
CA LEU A 347 9.65 8.76 27.73
C LEU A 347 10.27 8.19 29.02
N GLU A 348 11.05 7.12 28.92
CA GLU A 348 11.95 6.75 30.02
C GLU A 348 13.22 7.60 29.98
N PRO A 349 13.72 8.06 31.15
CA PRO A 349 14.93 8.85 31.24
C PRO A 349 16.15 7.94 31.32
N ASP A 350 16.66 7.43 30.19
CA ASP A 350 18.05 6.97 30.14
C ASP A 350 18.66 7.05 28.72
N GLU A 351 19.88 7.57 28.65
CA GLU A 351 20.53 8.20 27.48
C GLU A 351 21.07 7.24 26.39
N SER A 352 20.47 6.07 26.18
CA SER A 352 20.90 5.16 25.10
C SER A 352 19.74 4.73 24.23
N ALA A 353 19.38 5.59 23.26
CA ALA A 353 18.46 5.35 22.14
C ALA A 353 17.40 4.27 22.41
N SER A 354 16.43 4.61 23.26
CA SER A 354 15.32 3.73 23.59
C SER A 354 14.35 3.64 22.40
N TRP A 355 13.60 2.54 22.30
CA TRP A 355 12.66 2.29 21.20
C TRP A 355 11.43 3.22 21.24
N ASP A 356 11.50 4.30 22.02
CA ASP A 356 10.40 5.19 22.40
C ASP A 356 10.07 6.24 21.32
N ASP A 357 10.86 6.30 20.24
CA ASP A 357 10.71 7.27 19.15
C ASP A 357 9.97 6.75 17.91
N PHE A 358 9.67 5.45 17.82
CA PHE A 358 9.02 4.89 16.63
C PHE A 358 7.49 5.00 16.69
N PRO A 359 6.82 5.17 15.54
CA PRO A 359 5.37 5.13 15.48
C PRO A 359 4.81 3.80 15.99
N MET A 360 3.82 3.89 16.87
CA MET A 360 3.05 2.72 17.31
C MET A 360 2.10 2.16 16.24
N PHE A 361 2.00 2.80 15.07
CA PHE A 361 1.10 2.42 13.99
C PHE A 361 1.83 2.43 12.64
N PHE A 362 1.49 1.51 11.74
CA PHE A 362 1.98 1.52 10.35
C PHE A 362 0.99 0.82 9.41
N GLY A 363 1.09 1.08 8.11
CA GLY A 363 0.24 0.43 7.10
C GLY A 363 -1.20 0.94 7.12
N LEU A 364 -1.37 2.23 6.84
CA LEU A 364 -2.64 2.92 6.76
C LEU A 364 -3.35 2.58 5.45
N HIS A 365 -4.55 2.03 5.56
CA HIS A 365 -5.39 1.71 4.42
C HIS A 365 -6.82 2.20 4.63
N ILE A 366 -7.46 2.64 3.55
CA ILE A 366 -8.88 2.98 3.51
C ILE A 366 -9.60 1.96 2.62
N GLY A 367 -10.75 1.47 3.07
CA GLY A 367 -11.56 0.53 2.31
C GLY A 367 -12.24 1.20 1.11
N GLY A 368 -12.71 0.41 0.15
CA GLY A 368 -13.29 0.92 -1.09
C GLY A 368 -14.52 1.83 -0.93
N SER A 369 -15.22 1.80 0.22
CA SER A 369 -16.30 2.74 0.53
C SER A 369 -15.80 4.11 1.02
N GLY A 370 -14.55 4.17 1.50
CA GLY A 370 -13.96 5.34 2.12
C GLY A 370 -14.35 5.61 3.57
N GLN A 371 -15.16 4.75 4.19
CA GLN A 371 -15.77 5.01 5.50
C GLN A 371 -15.09 4.24 6.63
N ARG A 372 -14.26 3.26 6.32
CA ARG A 372 -13.46 2.54 7.31
C ARG A 372 -11.98 2.59 6.98
N VAL A 373 -11.20 2.55 8.05
CA VAL A 373 -9.74 2.51 8.04
C VAL A 373 -9.27 1.17 8.59
N LEU A 374 -8.14 0.70 8.08
CA LEU A 374 -7.36 -0.42 8.56
C LEU A 374 -5.93 0.06 8.83
N TRP A 375 -5.34 -0.36 9.94
CA TRP A 375 -3.93 -0.12 10.26
C TRP A 375 -3.33 -1.24 11.10
N ILE A 376 -2.00 -1.37 11.10
CA ILE A 376 -1.30 -2.24 12.03
C ILE A 376 -0.88 -1.43 13.26
N SER A 377 -1.21 -1.92 14.45
CA SER A 377 -0.78 -1.39 15.73
C SER A 377 0.32 -2.26 16.33
N ALA A 378 1.43 -1.61 16.66
CA ALA A 378 2.54 -2.15 17.42
C ALA A 378 2.54 -1.68 18.89
N ALA A 379 1.48 -1.01 19.35
CA ALA A 379 1.38 -0.46 20.71
C ALA A 379 1.60 -1.52 21.81
N GLU A 380 1.24 -2.79 21.56
CA GLU A 380 1.44 -3.89 22.51
C GLU A 380 2.73 -4.67 22.29
N ALA A 381 3.38 -4.45 21.14
CA ALA A 381 4.68 -5.02 20.84
C ALA A 381 5.83 -4.28 21.56
N THR A 382 5.53 -3.28 22.40
CA THR A 382 6.52 -2.56 23.21
C THR A 382 7.37 -3.50 24.07
N ILE A 383 8.60 -3.07 24.38
CA ILE A 383 9.76 -3.87 24.84
C ILE A 383 9.46 -4.80 26.03
N PHE A 384 8.48 -4.47 26.86
CA PHE A 384 8.21 -5.18 28.12
C PHE A 384 7.22 -6.34 28.02
N SER A 385 6.60 -6.58 26.86
CA SER A 385 5.74 -7.76 26.69
C SER A 385 6.58 -9.01 26.44
N GLU A 386 6.38 -10.05 27.24
CA GLU A 386 6.97 -11.38 27.00
C GLU A 386 6.51 -11.99 25.66
N ASN A 387 5.37 -11.53 25.14
CA ASN A 387 4.83 -11.91 23.83
C ASN A 387 4.40 -10.65 23.07
N PRO A 388 5.31 -9.99 22.33
CA PRO A 388 4.93 -8.86 21.51
C PRO A 388 3.98 -9.35 20.41
N HIS A 389 2.74 -8.88 20.43
CA HIS A 389 1.78 -9.17 19.37
C HIS A 389 1.49 -7.90 18.58
N LEU A 390 1.46 -8.05 17.26
CA LEU A 390 0.96 -7.03 16.37
C LEU A 390 -0.55 -7.21 16.22
N ARG A 391 -1.26 -6.08 16.24
CA ARG A 391 -2.71 -6.06 16.03
C ARG A 391 -3.04 -5.44 14.70
N LEU A 392 -3.95 -6.05 13.99
CA LEU A 392 -4.60 -5.44 12.85
C LEU A 392 -5.89 -4.78 13.33
N CYS A 393 -5.90 -3.46 13.29
CA CYS A 393 -6.97 -2.63 13.80
C CYS A 393 -7.82 -2.09 12.64
N GLN A 394 -9.13 -2.07 12.85
CA GLN A 394 -10.12 -1.49 11.95
C GLN A 394 -10.92 -0.44 12.69
N GLY A 395 -11.29 0.64 12.03
CA GLY A 395 -12.06 1.73 12.62
C GLY A 395 -13.07 2.32 11.65
N ALA A 396 -14.21 2.77 12.15
CA ALA A 396 -15.19 3.51 11.37
C ALA A 396 -14.94 5.02 11.49
N LEU A 397 -14.91 5.73 10.37
CA LEU A 397 -14.73 7.18 10.37
C LEU A 397 -15.98 7.88 10.90
N PRO A 398 -15.83 8.88 11.79
CA PRO A 398 -16.97 9.58 12.34
C PRO A 398 -17.67 10.42 11.26
N PRO A 399 -19.02 10.55 11.32
CA PRO A 399 -19.76 11.40 10.39
C PRO A 399 -19.45 12.89 10.60
N THR A 400 -19.20 13.31 11.85
CA THR A 400 -19.06 14.71 12.25
C THR A 400 -17.70 15.02 12.89
N PHE A 401 -17.20 16.23 12.66
CA PHE A 401 -16.06 16.81 13.39
C PHE A 401 -16.55 17.29 14.74
N SER A 402 -16.83 16.36 15.64
CA SER A 402 -17.13 16.64 17.03
C SER A 402 -16.12 15.84 17.82
N GLY A 403 -15.08 16.50 18.34
CA GLY A 403 -13.92 15.90 19.02
C GLY A 403 -14.22 14.97 20.20
N ASP A 404 -15.49 14.75 20.53
CA ASP A 404 -15.96 13.83 21.57
C ASP A 404 -16.26 12.41 21.05
N THR A 405 -16.23 12.15 19.74
CA THR A 405 -16.57 10.82 19.21
C THR A 405 -15.32 9.96 19.07
N ALA A 406 -15.02 9.17 20.10
CA ALA A 406 -13.99 8.14 20.02
C ALA A 406 -14.30 7.19 18.85
N MET A 407 -13.30 6.93 18.00
CA MET A 407 -13.43 5.97 16.90
C MET A 407 -13.74 4.60 17.48
N GLN A 408 -14.83 3.97 17.03
CA GLN A 408 -15.09 2.56 17.36
C GLN A 408 -14.05 1.70 16.65
N GLN A 409 -13.33 0.88 17.42
CA GLN A 409 -12.24 0.06 16.93
C GLN A 409 -12.56 -1.42 17.09
N LEU A 410 -12.26 -2.18 16.06
CA LEU A 410 -12.11 -3.63 16.13
C LEU A 410 -10.63 -3.96 15.95
N SER A 411 -10.15 -4.95 16.69
CA SER A 411 -8.78 -5.43 16.53
C SER A 411 -8.74 -6.94 16.45
N THR A 412 -7.90 -7.44 15.56
CA THR A 412 -7.52 -8.85 15.47
C THR A 412 -6.06 -8.98 15.84
N THR A 413 -5.77 -9.91 16.74
CA THR A 413 -4.40 -10.26 17.10
C THR A 413 -3.98 -11.46 16.26
N PHE A 414 -2.85 -11.33 15.57
CA PHE A 414 -2.22 -12.44 14.86
C PHE A 414 -1.15 -13.04 15.77
N ALA A 415 -1.46 -14.20 16.34
CA ALA A 415 -0.62 -14.87 17.34
C ALA A 415 -0.41 -16.35 17.02
N ASP A 416 -1.15 -16.91 16.06
CA ASP A 416 -0.93 -18.27 15.60
C ASP A 416 0.36 -18.32 14.76
N MET A 417 1.10 -19.42 14.86
CA MET A 417 2.24 -19.68 13.98
C MET A 417 1.82 -19.76 12.51
N GLU A 418 0.55 -20.09 12.28
CA GLU A 418 -0.05 -20.12 10.96
C GLU A 418 -0.53 -18.75 10.47
N ASP A 419 -0.48 -17.69 11.28
CA ASP A 419 -0.82 -16.34 10.83
C ASP A 419 0.29 -15.76 9.92
N PRO A 420 -0.06 -14.86 8.99
CA PRO A 420 0.93 -14.18 8.18
C PRO A 420 1.78 -13.27 9.07
N ALA A 421 3.08 -13.24 8.80
CA ALA A 421 4.01 -12.30 9.42
C ALA A 421 3.73 -10.89 8.91
N ILE A 422 2.83 -10.17 9.60
CA ILE A 422 2.48 -8.78 9.27
C ILE A 422 3.62 -7.78 9.51
N TRP A 423 4.65 -8.19 10.25
CA TRP A 423 5.93 -7.47 10.37
C TRP A 423 6.84 -7.64 9.14
N GLY A 424 6.53 -8.58 8.24
CA GLY A 424 7.32 -8.93 7.05
C GLY A 424 7.14 -8.01 5.84
N VAL A 425 7.15 -6.68 6.01
CA VAL A 425 6.83 -5.71 4.93
C VAL A 425 5.50 -6.05 4.26
N ALA A 426 4.43 -6.09 5.04
CA ALA A 426 3.12 -6.53 4.57
C ALA A 426 2.52 -5.56 3.54
N SER A 427 2.03 -6.11 2.43
CA SER A 427 1.11 -5.45 1.52
C SER A 427 -0.31 -5.87 1.91
N ILE A 428 -1.16 -4.88 2.23
CA ILE A 428 -2.51 -5.11 2.73
C ILE A 428 -3.51 -4.37 1.86
N ASP A 429 -4.68 -4.96 1.68
CA ASP A 429 -5.85 -4.30 1.12
C ASP A 429 -7.12 -4.87 1.78
N PHE A 430 -8.20 -4.12 1.77
CA PHE A 430 -9.45 -4.60 2.36
C PHE A 430 -10.70 -3.99 1.72
N ASP A 431 -11.74 -4.80 1.63
CA ASP A 431 -13.08 -4.38 1.28
C ASP A 431 -13.86 -4.17 2.58
N ASP A 432 -13.99 -2.91 2.96
CA ASP A 432 -14.63 -2.50 4.21
C ASP A 432 -16.12 -2.76 4.24
N ALA A 433 -16.80 -2.72 3.10
CA ALA A 433 -18.21 -3.04 3.02
C ALA A 433 -18.45 -4.53 3.23
N LEU A 434 -17.61 -5.38 2.64
CA LEU A 434 -17.73 -6.83 2.75
C LEU A 434 -17.01 -7.43 3.96
N GLY A 435 -16.12 -6.69 4.63
CA GLY A 435 -15.29 -7.22 5.72
C GLY A 435 -14.25 -8.24 5.25
N ILE A 436 -13.69 -8.06 4.04
CA ILE A 436 -12.64 -8.94 3.51
C ILE A 436 -11.31 -8.23 3.65
N VAL A 437 -10.33 -8.87 4.28
CA VAL A 437 -8.95 -8.37 4.35
C VAL A 437 -8.03 -9.34 3.62
N VAL A 438 -7.13 -8.81 2.81
CA VAL A 438 -6.08 -9.57 2.14
C VAL A 438 -4.71 -9.08 2.61
N ILE A 439 -3.83 -10.03 2.91
CA ILE A 439 -2.48 -9.76 3.42
C ILE A 439 -1.51 -10.58 2.60
N GLY A 440 -0.45 -9.95 2.10
CA GLY A 440 0.72 -10.66 1.58
C GLY A 440 2.00 -10.01 2.05
N ASN A 441 3.12 -10.72 2.02
CA ASN A 441 4.38 -10.21 2.57
C ASN A 441 5.63 -10.67 1.81
N CYS A 442 6.81 -10.21 2.27
CA CYS A 442 8.08 -10.53 1.64
C CYS A 442 8.49 -12.01 1.76
N PHE A 443 7.83 -12.79 2.62
CA PHE A 443 8.04 -14.24 2.72
C PHE A 443 7.15 -15.02 1.75
N GLY A 444 6.38 -14.33 0.91
CA GLY A 444 5.47 -14.95 -0.05
C GLY A 444 4.20 -15.52 0.57
N GLU A 445 3.92 -15.23 1.84
CA GLU A 445 2.65 -15.58 2.48
C GLU A 445 1.55 -14.73 1.85
N LEU A 446 0.40 -15.34 1.56
CA LEU A 446 -0.79 -14.70 1.04
C LEU A 446 -2.02 -15.27 1.75
N THR A 447 -2.72 -14.42 2.50
CA THR A 447 -3.86 -14.82 3.32
C THR A 447 -5.06 -13.92 3.05
N VAL A 448 -6.25 -14.52 3.04
CA VAL A 448 -7.54 -13.83 2.90
C VAL A 448 -8.39 -14.14 4.12
N TYR A 449 -8.81 -13.09 4.81
CA TYR A 449 -9.64 -13.14 6.00
C TYR A 449 -11.04 -12.60 5.72
N ASP A 450 -12.05 -13.27 6.27
CA ASP A 450 -13.44 -12.86 6.24
C ASP A 450 -13.95 -12.56 7.65
N PHE A 451 -14.20 -11.28 7.91
CA PHE A 451 -14.75 -10.81 9.17
C PHE A 451 -16.28 -10.98 9.24
N ALA A 452 -16.97 -11.09 8.11
CA ALA A 452 -18.43 -11.26 8.07
C ALA A 452 -18.86 -12.68 8.43
N SER A 453 -18.02 -13.68 8.19
CA SER A 453 -18.37 -15.10 8.35
C SER A 453 -17.66 -15.74 9.55
N GLU A 454 -18.30 -16.67 10.24
CA GLU A 454 -17.61 -17.55 11.22
C GLU A 454 -16.92 -18.74 10.55
N ARG A 455 -17.39 -19.09 9.35
CA ARG A 455 -16.85 -20.18 8.54
C ARG A 455 -16.52 -19.67 7.15
N PRO A 456 -15.57 -20.29 6.44
CA PRO A 456 -15.35 -19.97 5.04
C PRO A 456 -16.60 -20.31 4.25
N ILE A 457 -17.34 -19.29 3.81
CA ILE A 457 -18.48 -19.47 2.90
C ILE A 457 -18.01 -19.05 1.53
N HIS A 458 -17.87 -20.02 0.63
CA HIS A 458 -17.64 -19.73 -0.78
C HIS A 458 -18.93 -19.18 -1.37
N HIS A 459 -18.98 -17.87 -1.50
CA HIS A 459 -20.12 -17.20 -2.10
C HIS A 459 -19.92 -17.15 -3.62
N PRO A 460 -20.96 -17.44 -4.41
CA PRO A 460 -20.90 -17.15 -5.84
C PRO A 460 -20.75 -15.63 -6.00
N PRO A 461 -20.04 -15.18 -7.05
CA PRO A 461 -19.56 -13.81 -7.16
C PRO A 461 -20.72 -12.81 -7.03
N LEU A 462 -20.46 -11.71 -6.29
CA LEU A 462 -21.39 -10.59 -6.17
C LEU A 462 -21.42 -9.72 -7.44
N PHE A 463 -20.51 -9.94 -8.38
CA PHE A 463 -20.32 -9.09 -9.55
C PHE A 463 -20.25 -9.90 -10.85
N VAL A 464 -20.66 -9.26 -11.95
CA VAL A 464 -20.60 -9.80 -13.31
C VAL A 464 -19.14 -9.86 -13.79
N ASP A 465 -18.81 -10.80 -14.68
CA ASP A 465 -17.45 -10.93 -15.22
C ASP A 465 -17.01 -9.64 -15.96
N MET A 466 -16.15 -8.82 -15.34
CA MET A 466 -15.63 -7.55 -15.87
C MET A 466 -14.61 -7.69 -17.02
N THR A 467 -14.42 -8.92 -17.51
CA THR A 467 -13.39 -9.22 -18.50
C THR A 467 -13.94 -9.25 -19.93
N GLU A 468 -15.24 -9.03 -20.12
CA GLU A 468 -15.88 -8.92 -21.44
C GLU A 468 -15.60 -7.54 -22.05
N ARG A 469 -14.63 -7.47 -22.96
CA ARG A 469 -14.27 -6.23 -23.66
C ARG A 469 -14.51 -6.37 -25.16
N ALA A 470 -14.97 -5.29 -25.79
CA ALA A 470 -15.13 -5.19 -27.24
C ALA A 470 -13.77 -5.06 -27.95
N GLU A 471 -13.65 -5.67 -29.14
CA GLU A 471 -12.48 -5.58 -30.02
C GLU A 471 -12.23 -4.13 -30.53
N PRO A 472 -10.98 -3.75 -30.85
CA PRO A 472 -9.76 -4.56 -30.89
C PRO A 472 -9.11 -4.80 -29.52
N LEU A 473 -8.50 -5.98 -29.36
CA LEU A 473 -7.78 -6.36 -28.14
C LEU A 473 -6.42 -5.65 -28.03
N PRO A 474 -6.06 -5.09 -26.86
CA PRO A 474 -4.72 -4.58 -26.61
C PRO A 474 -3.66 -5.70 -26.57
N THR A 475 -2.38 -5.32 -26.56
CA THR A 475 -1.26 -6.27 -26.54
C THR A 475 -1.30 -7.16 -25.30
N VAL A 476 -1.38 -8.48 -25.49
CA VAL A 476 -1.34 -9.45 -24.39
C VAL A 476 0.06 -9.48 -23.79
N LEU A 477 0.16 -9.42 -22.46
CA LEU A 477 1.43 -9.55 -21.76
C LEU A 477 1.97 -10.99 -21.85
N PRO A 478 3.30 -11.18 -21.76
CA PRO A 478 3.91 -12.50 -21.90
C PRO A 478 3.53 -13.43 -20.74
N LEU A 479 3.23 -14.68 -21.09
CA LEU A 479 3.03 -15.78 -20.14
C LEU A 479 4.34 -16.48 -19.79
N GLU A 480 5.39 -16.25 -20.58
CA GLU A 480 6.72 -16.80 -20.34
C GLU A 480 7.55 -15.85 -19.47
N HIS A 481 8.48 -16.43 -18.72
CA HIS A 481 9.36 -15.70 -17.83
C HIS A 481 10.19 -14.67 -18.59
N LEU A 482 10.05 -13.40 -18.18
CA LEU A 482 10.93 -12.32 -18.60
C LEU A 482 12.09 -12.20 -17.60
N PRO A 483 13.35 -12.28 -18.04
CA PRO A 483 14.47 -12.03 -17.14
C PRO A 483 14.38 -10.58 -16.66
N LEU A 484 14.38 -10.40 -15.34
CA LEU A 484 14.70 -9.11 -14.75
C LEU A 484 16.16 -8.86 -15.12
N ASN A 485 16.45 -7.92 -16.01
CA ASN A 485 17.83 -7.53 -16.36
C ASN A 485 18.51 -6.84 -15.17
N LYS A 486 18.45 -7.42 -13.97
CA LYS A 486 19.11 -6.94 -12.76
C LYS A 486 20.50 -7.54 -12.75
N LEU A 487 21.49 -6.69 -12.58
CA LEU A 487 22.82 -7.18 -12.24
C LEU A 487 22.74 -7.87 -10.86
N PRO A 488 23.42 -9.01 -10.67
CA PRO A 488 23.41 -9.70 -9.38
C PRO A 488 23.95 -8.78 -8.28
N ALA A 489 23.38 -8.94 -7.08
CA ALA A 489 23.89 -8.26 -5.90
C ALA A 489 25.28 -8.81 -5.54
N PRO A 490 26.26 -7.97 -5.18
CA PRO A 490 27.54 -8.44 -4.70
C PRO A 490 27.38 -9.33 -3.46
N HIS A 491 28.18 -10.38 -3.34
CA HIS A 491 28.16 -11.25 -2.15
C HIS A 491 29.58 -11.61 -1.70
N TYR A 492 29.70 -12.03 -0.45
CA TYR A 492 30.97 -12.51 0.09
C TYR A 492 31.56 -13.62 -0.80
N ARG A 493 32.87 -13.52 -1.12
CA ARG A 493 33.63 -14.44 -2.01
C ARG A 493 33.28 -14.39 -3.51
N MET A 494 32.57 -13.37 -3.97
CA MET A 494 32.41 -13.13 -5.42
C MET A 494 33.80 -12.92 -6.07
N SER A 495 34.06 -13.59 -7.19
CA SER A 495 35.29 -13.41 -7.97
C SER A 495 35.33 -12.04 -8.66
N ASP A 496 36.50 -11.57 -9.06
CA ASP A 496 36.62 -10.28 -9.78
C ASP A 496 35.81 -10.25 -11.08
N ILE A 497 35.62 -11.40 -11.74
CA ILE A 497 34.83 -11.54 -12.97
C ILE A 497 33.33 -11.42 -12.68
N GLU A 498 32.85 -12.11 -11.63
CA GLU A 498 31.46 -11.99 -11.18
C GLU A 498 31.16 -10.58 -10.68
N LEU A 499 32.10 -9.96 -9.96
CA LEU A 499 32.00 -8.57 -9.51
C LEU A 499 31.88 -7.59 -10.69
N ALA A 500 32.68 -7.76 -11.74
CA ALA A 500 32.61 -6.94 -12.95
C ALA A 500 31.29 -7.10 -13.72
N SER A 501 30.54 -8.18 -13.48
CA SER A 501 29.20 -8.43 -14.03
C SER A 501 28.07 -8.23 -13.01
N SER A 502 28.38 -7.76 -11.80
CA SER A 502 27.43 -7.46 -10.72
C SER A 502 27.08 -5.98 -10.65
N ARG A 503 26.17 -5.60 -9.75
CA ARG A 503 25.88 -4.17 -9.45
C ARG A 503 27.14 -3.39 -9.04
N ALA A 504 28.15 -4.05 -8.49
CA ALA A 504 29.42 -3.40 -8.12
C ALA A 504 30.17 -2.82 -9.33
N SER A 505 29.90 -3.30 -10.54
CA SER A 505 30.44 -2.70 -11.78
C SER A 505 30.06 -1.23 -11.96
N ARG A 506 28.96 -0.79 -11.32
CA ARG A 506 28.45 0.60 -11.37
C ARG A 506 29.01 1.49 -10.27
N TRP A 507 29.85 0.96 -9.37
CA TRP A 507 30.34 1.70 -8.22
C TRP A 507 31.54 2.59 -8.53
N GLY A 508 31.60 3.75 -7.88
CA GLY A 508 32.71 4.71 -8.03
C GLY A 508 32.96 5.18 -9.47
N GLN A 509 31.96 4.98 -10.34
CA GLN A 509 31.98 5.40 -11.75
C GLN A 509 31.85 6.91 -11.88
N ASP A 510 31.23 7.55 -10.89
CA ASP A 510 31.09 8.98 -10.88
C ASP A 510 32.44 9.62 -10.49
N ASN A 511 32.84 10.66 -11.22
CA ASN A 511 34.06 11.40 -10.93
C ASN A 511 33.84 12.37 -9.76
N ILE A 512 33.61 11.81 -8.58
CA ILE A 512 33.47 12.56 -7.34
C ILE A 512 34.86 13.07 -6.92
N ASN A 513 35.03 14.39 -6.89
CA ASN A 513 36.22 15.04 -6.33
C ASN A 513 36.15 14.99 -4.79
N ALA A 514 36.38 13.82 -4.21
CA ALA A 514 36.46 13.64 -2.76
C ALA A 514 37.86 14.03 -2.25
N PHE A 515 37.95 14.89 -1.24
CA PHE A 515 39.23 15.34 -0.65
C PHE A 515 39.66 14.43 0.50
N GLY A 516 40.97 14.27 0.72
CA GLY A 516 41.50 13.61 1.91
C GLY A 516 41.48 12.08 1.83
N ASN A 517 40.96 11.42 2.87
CA ASN A 517 41.03 9.96 3.05
C ASN A 517 39.91 9.18 2.35
N TRP A 518 39.05 9.85 1.59
CA TRP A 518 38.00 9.21 0.81
C TRP A 518 38.59 8.29 -0.24
N LYS A 519 38.08 7.07 -0.29
CA LYS A 519 38.49 6.05 -1.26
C LYS A 519 37.36 5.83 -2.25
N LYS A 520 37.73 5.60 -3.51
CA LYS A 520 36.80 4.94 -4.43
C LYS A 520 36.49 3.56 -3.86
N PRO A 521 35.24 3.08 -3.92
CA PRO A 521 34.89 1.74 -3.48
C PRO A 521 35.76 0.75 -4.26
N MET A 522 36.72 0.13 -3.57
CA MET A 522 37.53 -0.92 -4.15
C MET A 522 36.82 -2.24 -3.94
N CYS A 523 36.60 -2.94 -5.05
CA CYS A 523 35.81 -4.16 -5.09
C CYS A 523 36.51 -5.39 -4.46
N THR A 524 37.73 -5.24 -3.91
CA THR A 524 38.46 -6.35 -3.31
C THR A 524 37.91 -6.68 -1.92
N ILE A 525 36.94 -7.60 -1.88
CA ILE A 525 36.19 -8.07 -0.70
C ILE A 525 37.11 -8.54 0.46
N ARG A 526 38.38 -8.88 0.20
CA ARG A 526 39.33 -9.32 1.25
C ARG A 526 39.59 -8.26 2.33
N HIS A 527 39.32 -6.99 2.04
CA HIS A 527 39.35 -5.87 3.00
C HIS A 527 38.11 -4.98 2.87
N GLY A 528 36.98 -5.57 2.47
CA GLY A 528 35.78 -4.85 2.04
C GLY A 528 35.02 -4.15 3.17
N PHE A 529 34.21 -3.18 2.75
CA PHE A 529 33.17 -2.49 3.49
C PHE A 529 32.21 -3.48 4.15
N SER A 530 32.21 -3.55 5.49
CA SER A 530 31.42 -4.54 6.23
C SER A 530 29.93 -4.32 5.97
N SER A 531 29.48 -3.06 5.84
CA SER A 531 28.07 -2.73 5.66
C SER A 531 27.56 -2.78 4.20
N GLN A 532 28.39 -3.23 3.25
CA GLN A 532 28.06 -3.33 1.82
C GLN A 532 26.73 -4.02 1.52
N HIS A 533 26.48 -5.14 2.19
CA HIS A 533 25.34 -6.00 1.94
C HIS A 533 24.03 -5.43 2.47
N PHE A 534 24.07 -4.33 3.25
CA PHE A 534 22.89 -3.65 3.74
C PHE A 534 22.34 -2.61 2.74
N TRP A 535 22.94 -2.40 1.56
CA TRP A 535 22.53 -1.36 0.60
C TRP A 535 21.88 -1.92 -0.67
N GLU A 536 21.33 -3.12 -0.59
CA GLU A 536 20.83 -3.86 -1.75
C GLU A 536 19.39 -3.52 -2.11
N GLY A 537 18.63 -2.97 -1.15
CA GLY A 537 17.19 -2.72 -1.31
C GLY A 537 16.36 -3.96 -1.05
N VAL A 538 16.91 -4.96 -0.35
CA VAL A 538 16.16 -6.11 0.14
C VAL A 538 15.32 -5.70 1.36
N PRO A 539 14.23 -6.42 1.70
CA PRO A 539 13.35 -6.03 2.81
C PRO A 539 14.11 -5.65 4.09
N CYS A 540 13.92 -4.41 4.54
CA CYS A 540 14.44 -3.83 5.79
C CYS A 540 15.97 -3.65 5.90
N ASP A 541 16.72 -3.72 4.79
CA ASP A 541 18.11 -3.23 4.74
C ASP A 541 18.20 -1.68 4.64
N PHE A 542 19.38 -1.09 4.69
CA PHE A 542 19.57 0.37 4.54
C PHE A 542 19.14 0.89 3.16
N GLY A 543 19.27 0.09 2.10
CA GLY A 543 18.72 0.44 0.79
C GLY A 543 17.20 0.57 0.81
N TRP A 544 16.52 -0.34 1.53
CA TRP A 544 15.08 -0.30 1.75
C TRP A 544 14.68 0.88 2.63
N VAL A 545 15.49 1.23 3.64
CA VAL A 545 15.28 2.43 4.48
C VAL A 545 15.34 3.71 3.64
N LEU A 546 16.35 3.87 2.79
CA LEU A 546 16.44 5.02 1.88
C LEU A 546 15.18 5.20 1.03
N ASP A 547 14.68 4.09 0.49
CA ASP A 547 13.49 4.05 -0.34
C ASP A 547 12.22 4.38 0.48
N HIS A 548 11.97 3.65 1.56
CA HIS A 548 10.69 3.69 2.25
C HIS A 548 10.64 4.76 3.34
N VAL A 549 11.72 5.00 4.08
CA VAL A 549 11.77 6.00 5.16
C VAL A 549 12.01 7.40 4.62
N TYR A 550 12.94 7.55 3.68
CA TYR A 550 13.36 8.86 3.15
C TYR A 550 12.80 9.18 1.76
N GLY A 551 12.09 8.25 1.12
CA GLY A 551 11.47 8.53 -0.17
C GLY A 551 12.49 8.75 -1.30
N PHE A 552 13.63 8.05 -1.26
CA PHE A 552 14.60 7.96 -2.35
C PHE A 552 14.58 6.59 -3.02
N PRO A 553 13.53 6.29 -3.78
CA PRO A 553 13.47 5.07 -4.57
C PRO A 553 14.46 5.07 -5.71
N GLY A 554 14.99 3.89 -6.02
CA GLY A 554 15.90 3.66 -7.12
C GLY A 554 17.07 2.79 -6.72
N GLU A 555 17.95 2.52 -7.68
CA GLU A 555 19.16 1.77 -7.40
C GLU A 555 20.12 2.60 -6.55
N VAL A 556 20.46 2.06 -5.37
CA VAL A 556 21.52 2.61 -4.51
C VAL A 556 22.87 2.20 -5.07
N LEU A 557 23.68 3.19 -5.46
CA LEU A 557 24.98 3.00 -6.08
C LEU A 557 26.09 3.62 -5.23
N LEU A 558 26.97 2.80 -4.66
CA LEU A 558 28.10 3.27 -3.85
C LEU A 558 29.11 4.04 -4.71
N GLN A 559 29.50 5.24 -4.26
CA GLN A 559 30.42 6.11 -5.00
C GLN A 559 31.72 6.41 -4.27
N SER A 560 31.67 6.60 -2.95
CA SER A 560 32.88 6.80 -2.17
C SER A 560 32.67 6.40 -0.71
N ILE A 561 33.76 6.06 -0.03
CA ILE A 561 33.76 5.66 1.37
C ILE A 561 34.98 6.19 2.10
N ILE A 562 34.80 6.52 3.37
CA ILE A 562 35.87 6.74 4.34
C ILE A 562 35.64 5.85 5.56
N TYR A 563 36.71 5.21 6.02
CA TYR A 563 36.71 4.43 7.25
C TYR A 563 37.31 5.27 8.37
N GLN A 564 36.55 5.50 9.43
CA GLN A 564 37.04 6.17 10.62
C GLN A 564 37.58 5.12 11.60
N TRP A 565 38.88 4.82 11.49
CA TRP A 565 39.52 3.76 12.27
C TRP A 565 39.40 3.97 13.79
N ASP A 566 39.29 5.23 14.22
CA ASP A 566 39.24 5.61 15.63
C ASP A 566 37.81 5.63 16.21
N ALA A 567 36.76 5.64 15.37
CA ALA A 567 35.37 5.87 15.78
C ALA A 567 34.43 4.69 15.51
N GLU A 568 34.95 3.57 15.00
CA GLU A 568 34.15 2.39 14.55
C GLU A 568 33.06 2.76 13.51
N GLY A 569 33.22 3.91 12.85
CA GLY A 569 32.25 4.49 11.92
C GLY A 569 32.67 4.44 10.46
N GLU A 570 31.67 4.46 9.59
CA GLU A 570 31.81 4.58 8.14
C GLU A 570 31.06 5.84 7.70
N GLU A 571 31.69 6.67 6.87
CA GLU A 571 30.95 7.65 6.07
C GLU A 571 30.92 7.21 4.62
N ILE A 572 29.74 7.26 4.04
CA ILE A 572 29.49 6.63 2.76
C ILE A 572 28.71 7.58 1.87
N ILE A 573 29.20 7.76 0.64
CA ILE A 573 28.51 8.51 -0.40
C ILE A 573 27.91 7.52 -1.40
N PHE A 574 26.60 7.59 -1.55
CA PHE A 574 25.83 6.85 -2.56
C PHE A 574 25.21 7.80 -3.57
N ARG A 575 24.88 7.26 -4.74
CA ARG A 575 24.00 7.88 -5.72
C ARG A 575 22.70 7.10 -5.83
N ILE A 576 21.57 7.81 -5.88
CA ILE A 576 20.24 7.30 -6.19
C ILE A 576 19.64 8.19 -7.27
N GLY A 577 19.39 7.62 -8.44
CA GLY A 577 19.05 8.43 -9.62
C GLY A 577 20.12 9.47 -9.90
N ASP A 578 19.74 10.74 -9.91
CA ASP A 578 20.65 11.88 -10.12
C ASP A 578 21.12 12.55 -8.82
N ARG A 579 20.81 11.95 -7.65
CA ARG A 579 21.11 12.54 -6.33
C ARG A 579 22.24 11.80 -5.62
N TYR A 580 23.10 12.56 -4.96
CA TYR A 580 24.07 12.01 -4.02
C TYR A 580 23.54 12.12 -2.59
N LEU A 581 23.80 11.07 -1.80
CA LEU A 581 23.51 11.02 -0.38
C LEU A 581 24.75 10.64 0.40
N LEU A 582 24.95 11.27 1.54
CA LEU A 582 25.97 10.94 2.53
C LEU A 582 25.30 10.38 3.76
N VAL A 583 25.82 9.24 4.19
CA VAL A 583 25.37 8.52 5.39
C VAL A 583 26.57 8.39 6.32
N THR A 584 26.35 8.69 7.60
CA THR A 584 27.33 8.52 8.67
C THR A 584 26.80 7.51 9.68
N THR A 585 27.54 6.46 9.99
CA THR A 585 27.06 5.36 10.87
C THR A 585 27.35 5.56 12.36
N GLU A 586 27.88 6.71 12.79
CA GLU A 586 28.56 6.79 14.09
C GLU A 586 27.66 6.81 15.33
N LYS A 587 26.46 7.39 15.30
CA LYS A 587 25.54 7.43 16.49
C LYS A 587 24.06 7.62 16.15
N GLU A 588 23.78 8.38 15.11
CA GLU A 588 22.45 8.57 14.53
C GLU A 588 22.61 8.59 13.02
N GLU A 589 21.79 7.84 12.30
CA GLU A 589 21.85 7.82 10.83
C GLU A 589 21.36 9.16 10.29
N HIS A 590 22.30 10.06 10.01
CA HIS A 590 22.03 11.30 9.31
C HIS A 590 22.22 11.10 7.82
N TYR A 591 21.18 11.40 7.06
CA TYR A 591 21.19 11.39 5.60
C TYR A 591 21.31 12.83 5.12
N LEU A 592 22.42 13.15 4.47
CA LEU A 592 22.66 14.45 3.87
C LEU A 592 22.53 14.31 2.36
N SER A 593 21.76 15.17 1.69
CA SER A 593 21.65 15.13 0.23
C SER A 593 22.15 16.41 -0.43
N TRP A 594 22.65 16.27 -1.65
CA TRP A 594 23.09 17.38 -2.49
C TRP A 594 22.10 17.74 -3.58
N SER A 595 22.29 18.94 -4.12
CA SER A 595 21.59 19.40 -5.33
C SER A 595 22.05 18.62 -6.57
N LEU A 596 21.20 18.59 -7.59
CA LEU A 596 21.33 17.79 -8.82
C LEU A 596 22.49 18.19 -9.75
N ASP A 597 23.27 19.24 -9.46
CA ASP A 597 24.34 19.72 -10.36
C ASP A 597 25.59 18.82 -10.29
N PRO A 598 25.82 17.93 -11.29
CA PRO A 598 26.91 16.95 -11.24
C PRO A 598 28.28 17.60 -11.45
N GLY A 599 28.32 18.81 -12.04
CA GLY A 599 29.56 19.51 -12.37
C GLY A 599 30.23 20.19 -11.18
N ARG A 600 29.58 20.19 -10.01
CA ARG A 600 30.01 20.96 -8.83
C ARG A 600 30.13 20.16 -7.55
N PHE A 601 30.01 18.83 -7.58
CA PHE A 601 30.19 18.05 -6.36
C PHE A 601 31.63 18.17 -5.86
N THR A 602 31.81 18.97 -4.82
CA THR A 602 33.08 19.23 -4.13
C THR A 602 32.77 19.10 -2.65
N TYR A 603 32.89 17.89 -2.10
CA TYR A 603 32.67 17.69 -0.68
C TYR A 603 33.80 18.34 0.10
N GLN A 604 33.49 19.41 0.84
CA GLN A 604 34.41 20.03 1.78
C GLN A 604 33.87 19.77 3.19
N PRO A 605 34.55 18.94 4.00
CA PRO A 605 34.11 18.62 5.37
C PRO A 605 33.86 19.87 6.22
N ASN A 606 34.59 20.96 5.95
CA ASN A 606 34.50 22.22 6.68
C ASN A 606 33.44 23.20 6.12
N HIS A 607 32.79 22.88 4.99
CA HIS A 607 31.79 23.73 4.35
C HIS A 607 30.53 22.93 3.96
N PRO A 608 29.71 22.50 4.95
CA PRO A 608 28.46 21.79 4.73
C PRO A 608 27.35 22.64 4.06
N GLN A 609 27.62 23.88 3.65
CA GLN A 609 26.61 24.82 3.14
C GLN A 609 25.87 24.35 1.86
N SER A 610 26.32 23.26 1.21
CA SER A 610 25.69 22.71 0.01
C SER A 610 24.88 21.42 0.25
N CYS A 611 25.06 20.75 1.38
CA CYS A 611 24.26 19.57 1.73
C CYS A 611 23.08 19.98 2.62
N VAL A 612 21.96 19.28 2.48
CA VAL A 612 20.79 19.53 3.31
C VAL A 612 20.42 18.24 4.04
N PRO A 613 20.24 18.28 5.38
CA PRO A 613 19.67 17.17 6.13
C PRO A 613 18.37 16.71 5.50
N GLN A 614 18.29 15.41 5.24
CA GLN A 614 17.06 14.75 4.84
C GLN A 614 16.29 14.38 6.10
N LEU A 615 15.06 14.84 6.13
CA LEU A 615 14.12 14.44 7.16
C LEU A 615 13.45 13.15 6.69
N PRO A 616 13.20 12.19 7.60
CA PRO A 616 12.37 11.04 7.29
C PRO A 616 11.01 11.52 6.76
N THR A 617 10.57 10.92 5.65
CA THR A 617 9.24 11.17 5.10
C THR A 617 8.22 10.21 5.65
N CYS A 618 8.59 8.95 5.88
CA CYS A 618 7.69 7.89 6.29
C CYS A 618 8.26 7.19 7.53
N GLU A 619 8.00 7.76 8.70
CA GLU A 619 8.50 7.19 9.97
C GLU A 619 7.93 5.79 10.24
N THR A 620 6.77 5.45 9.66
CA THR A 620 6.16 4.12 9.81
C THR A 620 7.03 3.02 9.20
N ALA A 621 7.82 3.33 8.17
CA ALA A 621 8.78 2.39 7.62
C ALA A 621 9.90 2.04 8.62
N ARG A 622 10.30 2.96 9.52
CA ARG A 622 11.24 2.64 10.60
C ARG A 622 10.63 1.67 11.60
N ALA A 623 9.36 1.84 11.96
CA ALA A 623 8.66 0.87 12.80
C ALA A 623 8.64 -0.52 12.15
N VAL A 624 8.35 -0.60 10.84
CA VAL A 624 8.42 -1.88 10.09
C VAL A 624 9.82 -2.49 10.16
N GLN A 625 10.87 -1.72 9.89
CA GLN A 625 12.26 -2.20 9.95
C GLN A 625 12.62 -2.76 11.33
N THR A 626 12.31 -1.99 12.37
CA THR A 626 12.59 -2.33 13.76
C THR A 626 11.84 -3.60 14.20
N LEU A 627 10.55 -3.71 13.86
CA LEU A 627 9.76 -4.91 14.12
C LEU A 627 10.27 -6.11 13.31
N TYR A 628 10.63 -5.90 12.05
CA TYR A 628 11.19 -6.93 11.20
C TYR A 628 12.46 -7.53 11.79
N ALA A 629 13.42 -6.70 12.16
CA ALA A 629 14.68 -7.15 12.77
C ALA A 629 14.43 -7.92 14.07
N ARG A 630 13.54 -7.42 14.94
CA ARG A 630 13.18 -8.07 16.20
C ARG A 630 12.54 -9.44 15.99
N PHE A 631 11.42 -9.49 15.28
CA PHE A 631 10.64 -10.73 15.12
C PHE A 631 11.43 -11.80 14.34
N LEU A 632 12.19 -11.40 13.32
CA LEU A 632 13.04 -12.32 12.58
C LEU A 632 14.18 -12.87 13.46
N SER A 633 14.76 -12.04 14.34
CA SER A 633 15.75 -12.50 15.31
C SER A 633 15.14 -13.44 16.36
N ASP A 634 13.93 -13.17 16.84
CA ASP A 634 13.25 -14.01 17.82
C ASP A 634 12.96 -15.41 17.24
N GLU A 635 12.49 -15.47 15.98
CA GLU A 635 12.30 -16.73 15.25
C GLU A 635 13.62 -17.49 15.07
N ARG A 636 14.70 -16.82 14.67
CA ARG A 636 16.04 -17.42 14.53
C ARG A 636 16.56 -18.02 15.84
N ASN A 637 16.30 -17.35 16.96
CA ASN A 637 16.73 -17.79 18.28
C ASN A 637 15.83 -18.87 18.91
N GLY A 638 14.78 -19.32 18.20
CA GLY A 638 13.88 -20.37 18.65
C GLY A 638 13.03 -19.99 19.87
N ARG A 639 12.82 -18.68 20.09
CA ARG A 639 11.83 -18.20 21.07
C ARG A 639 10.44 -18.47 20.51
N GLY A 640 9.92 -19.65 20.82
CA GLY A 640 8.83 -20.30 20.08
C GLY A 640 9.44 -21.12 18.95
N ARG A 641 9.05 -22.39 18.78
CA ARG A 641 9.45 -23.15 17.58
C ARG A 641 8.50 -22.70 16.47
N PRO A 642 8.89 -21.81 15.54
CA PRO A 642 7.98 -21.40 14.50
C PRO A 642 7.63 -22.61 13.64
N ALA A 643 6.39 -22.69 13.17
CA ALA A 643 5.97 -23.72 12.22
C ALA A 643 6.74 -23.61 10.88
N ARG A 644 7.36 -22.46 10.61
CA ARG A 644 8.07 -22.12 9.38
C ARG A 644 9.41 -21.47 9.66
N ASP A 645 10.38 -21.77 8.83
CA ASP A 645 11.69 -21.12 8.84
C ASP A 645 11.66 -19.93 7.87
N ARG A 646 11.10 -18.80 8.31
CA ARG A 646 10.96 -17.59 7.48
C ARG A 646 12.31 -17.02 7.03
N TRP A 647 13.37 -17.34 7.76
CA TRP A 647 14.74 -17.01 7.40
C TRP A 647 15.20 -17.74 6.13
N VAL A 648 15.08 -19.07 6.11
CA VAL A 648 15.41 -19.88 4.91
C VAL A 648 14.53 -19.47 3.73
N GLU A 649 13.26 -19.20 4.00
CA GLU A 649 12.28 -18.73 3.03
C GLU A 649 12.61 -17.37 2.40
N LEU A 650 13.12 -16.43 3.20
CA LEU A 650 13.59 -15.14 2.71
C LEU A 650 14.80 -15.31 1.79
N VAL A 651 15.79 -16.11 2.22
CA VAL A 651 17.00 -16.40 1.44
C VAL A 651 16.66 -17.07 0.12
N ALA A 652 15.75 -18.04 0.13
CA ALA A 652 15.30 -18.75 -1.07
C ALA A 652 14.61 -17.83 -2.10
N ARG A 653 14.16 -16.63 -1.68
CA ARG A 653 13.48 -15.64 -2.51
C ARG A 653 14.37 -14.43 -2.85
N GLY A 654 15.68 -14.54 -2.59
CA GLY A 654 16.66 -13.49 -2.86
C GLY A 654 16.70 -12.37 -1.83
N GLY A 655 16.06 -12.54 -0.67
CA GLY A 655 16.24 -11.64 0.45
C GLY A 655 17.52 -11.97 1.22
N LYS A 656 18.15 -10.96 1.82
CA LYS A 656 19.27 -11.14 2.74
C LYS A 656 18.82 -10.78 4.15
N PRO A 657 18.80 -11.73 5.07
CA PRO A 657 18.43 -11.44 6.43
C PRO A 657 19.56 -10.65 7.15
N PRO A 658 19.25 -9.83 8.17
CA PRO A 658 20.23 -9.11 8.95
C PRO A 658 21.09 -10.08 9.77
N ASP A 659 22.42 -9.99 9.64
CA ASP A 659 23.40 -10.92 10.25
C ASP A 659 23.39 -10.97 11.78
#